data_AF-A0A6P5IHH9-F1
#
_entry.id   AF-A0A6P5IHH9-F1
#
_cell.length_a   1.000
_cell.length_b   1.000
_cell.length_c   1.000
_cell.angle_alpha   90.00
_cell.angle_beta   90.00
_cell.angle_gamma   90.00
#
_symmetry.space_group_name_H-M   'P 1'
#
loop_
_entity.id
_entity.type
_entity.pdbx_description
1 polymer ?
#
loop_
_entity_poly.entity_id
_entity_poly.type
_entity_poly.pdbx_seq_one_letter_code
_entity_poly.pdbx_strand_id
1 'polypeptide(L)'
;MSCLVWRTVAARGVRPWCFRCWASGSSVSQQSCEEEISSVGVGEDSQRRQNALHIQMLSRGLHEQIFGQPELQPSKEAIRQSVEHLQKHGLWGQETSALPDVELQLPHLYGEDLDQHFRILAQKQSLPYLEAAHELLQAQLPPLPKKWAWKEGWTRYEPDGNGKQVEFPEDRALVFDVEVCMTEGNCPTLAVAVSPNSWYSWCSRRLLEERYSWARQLCLSDLIPLETPASVSGPAKQDWLERLIVGHNVCFDRAYIKEQYLIQGSRMRFLDTLSIHMAISGLSSFQRSLWMAAKQGKQKGHQEVQKHIKKTQSKVKGPLICAWDWLDISSINNLADVHSLYVGGPPLEKEARELFVKGTMKDIRENFQDLMQYCALDVQATYEVFQEQLPLFMERCPHPVTLAGMLEMGVSYLPVNQNWDRYLVEAQTTYEELQKEMKKSLMDLANDACQLVSGERYKDNPWLWDLEWDLQEFKLKKKKIRKKDQSISCRSSTEAEKSSEMEGQKDPHPPSEEEELQNDSAIRTRMEELKETVALLPKRTQHLPGHPGWYRKLCPRLNDPSWVPGPSLISLQMRVTPKLMMLTWDGFPVHYSERHGWGYLVPGRRDNLLVGSSETDVAGCPYRAIEALYQQYCRDRGKEQPVLVAEPLLEEFMLTDNTVWQTVEELSHLESDADFENGRATQEQTNNLQLSQPTYHHGNGPYNDVNIPGCWFFKLPHKDGNNCNVGSPFAKDFLPKMEDGTLQAGPGGASGPRALEINKMVSFWRNAHKRISSQMVVWLQKGELPRTVIRHSDYDEEGCYGAILPQVVTAGTITRRAVEPTWLTASNARVDRVGSELKAMVQAPPGYVLVGADVDSQELWIAAVLGDAHFAGIHGCTAFGWMTLQGKKSSGTDLHSKTASTVGISREHAKVFNYGRIYGAGQPFAERLLMQFNHRLTPQQAKEKAQQMYAATKGLRQSLLFQAHRQPASLN
;
A
#
# COMPACT_ATOMS: atom_id res chain seq x y z
N MET A 1 33.49 -26.15 -16.35
CA MET A 1 34.36 -26.46 -15.19
C MET A 1 35.67 -25.67 -15.32
N SER A 2 36.39 -25.44 -14.21
CA SER A 2 37.68 -24.72 -14.11
C SER A 2 37.73 -23.22 -14.48
N CYS A 3 36.90 -22.37 -13.86
CA CYS A 3 37.30 -21.01 -13.51
C CYS A 3 36.41 -20.43 -12.38
N LEU A 4 36.76 -20.68 -11.11
CA LEU A 4 36.15 -20.03 -9.94
C LEU A 4 37.28 -19.62 -8.99
N VAL A 5 37.42 -18.31 -8.77
CA VAL A 5 38.63 -17.65 -8.23
C VAL A 5 38.90 -17.96 -6.74
N TRP A 6 37.90 -18.51 -6.03
CA TRP A 6 37.90 -18.68 -4.57
C TRP A 6 38.89 -19.72 -4.02
N ARG A 7 39.35 -20.70 -4.83
CA ARG A 7 40.32 -21.72 -4.36
C ARG A 7 41.71 -21.16 -4.01
N THR A 8 42.06 -19.97 -4.49
CA THR A 8 43.44 -19.45 -4.42
C THR A 8 43.85 -18.96 -3.02
N VAL A 9 42.88 -18.65 -2.13
CA VAL A 9 43.18 -18.13 -0.78
C VAL A 9 43.32 -19.26 0.26
N ALA A 10 42.61 -20.39 0.09
CA ALA A 10 42.67 -21.54 0.99
C ALA A 10 44.03 -22.30 0.95
N ALA A 11 44.88 -22.04 -0.04
CA ALA A 11 46.17 -22.72 -0.20
C ALA A 11 47.31 -22.16 0.68
N ARG A 12 47.11 -21.05 1.39
CA ARG A 12 48.08 -20.53 2.37
C ARG A 12 47.74 -21.07 3.76
N GLY A 13 48.33 -22.23 4.08
CA GLY A 13 48.06 -22.95 5.33
C GLY A 13 48.32 -22.11 6.59
N VAL A 14 47.25 -21.79 7.30
CA VAL A 14 47.32 -21.32 8.69
C VAL A 14 47.72 -22.51 9.56
N ARG A 15 48.83 -22.38 10.30
CA ARG A 15 49.27 -23.44 11.23
C ARG A 15 48.22 -23.63 12.34
N PRO A 16 47.97 -24.86 12.81
CA PRO A 16 47.04 -25.08 13.92
C PRO A 16 47.61 -24.47 15.20
N TRP A 17 46.96 -23.43 15.71
CA TRP A 17 47.16 -23.01 17.10
C TRP A 17 46.35 -23.92 18.02
N CYS A 18 47.03 -24.50 19.02
CA CYS A 18 46.41 -25.39 19.98
C CYS A 18 45.32 -24.68 20.78
N PHE A 19 44.08 -25.16 20.67
CA PHE A 19 43.07 -24.91 21.68
C PHE A 19 43.53 -25.49 23.02
N ARG A 20 43.94 -24.64 23.96
CA ARG A 20 43.92 -25.00 25.38
C ARG A 20 42.52 -24.73 25.91
N CYS A 21 41.80 -25.80 26.23
CA CYS A 21 40.53 -25.75 26.93
C CYS A 21 40.67 -24.91 28.21
N TRP A 22 39.79 -23.92 28.39
CA TRP A 22 39.55 -23.31 29.70
C TRP A 22 38.21 -23.82 30.21
N ALA A 23 38.28 -24.72 31.19
CA ALA A 23 37.11 -25.27 31.87
C ALA A 23 36.56 -24.26 32.88
N SER A 24 35.28 -24.41 33.22
CA SER A 24 34.59 -23.61 34.23
C SER A 24 35.25 -23.72 35.61
N GLY A 25 35.44 -22.58 36.30
CA GLY A 25 36.03 -22.52 37.63
C GLY A 25 35.59 -21.29 38.43
N SER A 26 34.83 -21.54 39.48
CA SER A 26 34.24 -20.65 40.49
C SER A 26 35.06 -19.43 40.97
N SER A 27 34.33 -18.33 41.23
CA SER A 27 34.50 -17.36 42.34
C SER A 27 35.91 -16.91 42.78
N VAL A 28 36.26 -15.65 42.49
CA VAL A 28 37.21 -14.87 43.31
C VAL A 28 36.66 -13.44 43.51
N SER A 29 36.95 -12.88 44.68
CA SER A 29 36.49 -11.61 45.25
C SER A 29 36.84 -10.35 44.45
N GLN A 30 36.00 -9.32 44.59
CA GLN A 30 36.40 -7.94 44.34
C GLN A 30 37.60 -7.56 45.23
N GLN A 31 38.70 -7.18 44.62
CA GLN A 31 39.71 -6.32 45.24
C GLN A 31 39.96 -5.13 44.32
N SER A 32 39.81 -3.94 44.87
CA SER A 32 40.13 -2.68 44.23
C SER A 32 41.64 -2.49 44.17
N CYS A 33 42.20 -2.49 42.97
CA CYS A 33 43.51 -1.89 42.71
C CYS A 33 43.27 -0.61 41.92
N GLU A 34 43.53 0.53 42.56
CA GLU A 34 43.73 1.80 41.89
C GLU A 34 45.11 1.75 41.22
N GLU A 35 45.16 1.71 39.89
CA GLU A 35 46.38 2.02 39.15
C GLU A 35 46.18 3.35 38.42
N GLU A 36 47.04 4.32 38.74
CA GLU A 36 47.02 5.67 38.17
C GLU A 36 47.35 5.60 36.66
N ILE A 37 46.34 5.72 35.80
CA ILE A 37 46.57 6.06 34.41
C ILE A 37 46.89 7.56 34.36
N SER A 38 48.17 7.85 34.13
CA SER A 38 48.72 9.20 34.08
C SER A 38 47.94 10.10 33.11
N SER A 39 47.58 11.28 33.61
CA SER A 39 46.92 12.32 32.83
C SER A 39 47.87 12.84 31.74
N VAL A 40 47.75 12.30 30.52
CA VAL A 40 48.29 12.95 29.32
C VAL A 40 47.55 14.28 29.15
N GLY A 41 48.30 15.37 29.09
CA GLY A 41 47.76 16.72 29.24
C GLY A 41 46.67 17.07 28.24
N VAL A 42 45.60 17.70 28.73
CA VAL A 42 44.57 18.35 27.92
C VAL A 42 45.21 19.50 27.15
N GLY A 43 45.58 19.25 25.90
CA GLY A 43 45.94 20.27 24.94
C GLY A 43 44.67 20.79 24.25
N GLU A 44 44.35 22.06 24.46
CA GLU A 44 43.24 22.76 23.79
C GLU A 44 43.56 23.01 22.30
N ASP A 45 43.50 21.96 21.46
CA ASP A 45 43.44 22.14 19.99
C ASP A 45 42.84 20.91 19.27
N SER A 46 41.66 20.45 19.72
CA SER A 46 40.86 19.45 19.00
C SER A 46 40.20 20.06 17.75
N GLN A 47 41.01 20.34 16.73
CA GLN A 47 40.53 20.91 15.47
C GLN A 47 39.52 19.97 14.79
N ARG A 48 38.25 20.39 14.79
CA ARG A 48 37.14 19.70 14.12
C ARG A 48 37.51 19.42 12.67
N ARG A 49 37.50 18.15 12.28
CA ARG A 49 37.93 17.75 10.94
C ARG A 49 36.94 18.23 9.87
N GLN A 50 37.42 19.05 8.95
CA GLN A 50 36.66 19.55 7.81
C GLN A 50 37.35 19.22 6.49
N ASN A 51 36.57 19.04 5.42
CA ASN A 51 37.11 18.95 4.06
C ASN A 51 37.40 20.34 3.46
N ALA A 52 37.94 20.36 2.23
CA ALA A 52 38.29 21.59 1.50
C ALA A 52 37.10 22.53 1.16
N LEU A 53 35.86 22.14 1.47
CA LEU A 53 34.62 22.93 1.28
C LEU A 53 33.95 23.28 2.61
N HIS A 54 34.68 23.18 3.74
CA HIS A 54 34.19 23.42 5.10
C HIS A 54 33.04 22.49 5.53
N ILE A 55 32.99 21.29 4.95
CA ILE A 55 32.07 20.24 5.38
C ILE A 55 32.71 19.46 6.53
N GLN A 56 32.01 19.39 7.66
CA GLN A 56 32.43 18.58 8.80
C GLN A 56 32.43 17.10 8.40
N MET A 57 33.56 16.45 8.60
CA MET A 57 33.77 15.03 8.32
C MET A 57 33.76 14.24 9.64
N LEU A 58 33.95 12.92 9.55
CA LEU A 58 34.16 12.08 10.73
C LEU A 58 35.30 12.62 11.60
N SER A 59 35.06 12.63 12.91
CA SER A 59 36.01 13.02 13.96
C SER A 59 37.34 12.29 13.81
N ARG A 60 38.44 12.97 14.14
CA ARG A 60 39.81 12.52 13.81
C ARG A 60 40.11 11.10 14.29
N GLY A 61 39.83 10.79 15.56
CA GLY A 61 40.08 9.46 16.12
C GLY A 61 39.25 8.35 15.45
N LEU A 62 38.03 8.63 14.99
CA LEU A 62 37.22 7.68 14.21
C LEU A 62 37.77 7.52 12.78
N HIS A 63 38.19 8.60 12.14
CA HIS A 63 38.79 8.54 10.81
C HIS A 63 40.09 7.71 10.81
N GLU A 64 40.96 7.93 11.79
CA GLU A 64 42.22 7.17 11.96
C GLU A 64 41.95 5.68 12.21
N GLN A 65 40.92 5.32 13.01
CA GLN A 65 40.54 3.92 13.24
C GLN A 65 39.89 3.23 12.01
N ILE A 66 39.15 3.96 11.18
CA ILE A 66 38.38 3.38 10.06
C ILE A 66 39.21 3.31 8.76
N PHE A 67 39.99 4.35 8.46
CA PHE A 67 40.66 4.50 7.17
C PHE A 67 42.20 4.40 7.26
N GLY A 68 42.79 4.64 8.43
CA GLY A 68 44.24 4.55 8.70
C GLY A 68 45.16 5.50 7.91
N GLN A 69 44.71 6.05 6.79
CA GLN A 69 45.49 6.83 5.84
C GLN A 69 45.22 8.35 5.97
N PRO A 70 46.21 9.21 5.66
CA PRO A 70 45.97 10.63 5.48
C PRO A 70 45.09 10.88 4.25
N GLU A 71 44.16 11.83 4.36
CA GLU A 71 43.22 12.17 3.30
C GLU A 71 43.94 12.75 2.07
N LEU A 72 43.58 12.22 0.89
CA LEU A 72 44.12 12.66 -0.40
C LEU A 72 43.68 14.11 -0.66
N GLN A 73 44.63 15.04 -0.65
CA GLN A 73 44.34 16.46 -0.85
C GLN A 73 43.77 16.70 -2.25
N PRO A 74 42.53 17.23 -2.38
CA PRO A 74 41.93 17.44 -3.69
C PRO A 74 42.68 18.52 -4.48
N SER A 75 42.60 18.45 -5.81
CA SER A 75 43.29 19.42 -6.67
C SER A 75 42.71 20.83 -6.48
N LYS A 76 43.57 21.86 -6.57
CA LYS A 76 43.14 23.26 -6.47
C LYS A 76 42.05 23.63 -7.48
N GLU A 77 42.08 22.99 -8.65
CA GLU A 77 41.08 23.16 -9.70
C GLU A 77 39.73 22.53 -9.32
N ALA A 78 39.73 21.32 -8.74
CA ALA A 78 38.50 20.69 -8.22
C ALA A 78 37.86 21.54 -7.11
N ILE A 79 38.66 22.11 -6.21
CA ILE A 79 38.16 23.05 -5.18
C ILE A 79 37.55 24.30 -5.85
N ARG A 80 38.26 24.94 -6.79
CA ARG A 80 37.79 26.13 -7.52
C ARG A 80 36.45 25.88 -8.21
N GLN A 81 36.35 24.81 -8.99
CA GLN A 81 35.14 24.38 -9.69
C GLN A 81 33.97 24.14 -8.73
N SER A 82 34.24 23.52 -7.57
CA SER A 82 33.24 23.27 -6.52
C SER A 82 32.72 24.57 -5.91
N VAL A 83 33.62 25.49 -5.56
CA VAL A 83 33.27 26.80 -4.98
C VAL A 83 32.45 27.62 -5.98
N GLU A 84 32.85 27.69 -7.24
CA GLU A 84 32.10 28.39 -8.30
C GLU A 84 30.70 27.81 -8.51
N HIS A 85 30.56 26.48 -8.45
CA HIS A 85 29.27 25.80 -8.51
C HIS A 85 28.38 26.12 -7.30
N LEU A 86 28.91 26.03 -6.08
CA LEU A 86 28.17 26.33 -4.84
C LEU A 86 27.78 27.82 -4.74
N GLN A 87 28.63 28.74 -5.23
CA GLN A 87 28.32 30.15 -5.34
C GLN A 87 27.15 30.40 -6.31
N LYS A 88 27.18 29.79 -7.50
CA LYS A 88 26.10 29.87 -8.50
C LYS A 88 24.74 29.41 -7.95
N HIS A 89 24.73 28.46 -7.01
CA HIS A 89 23.52 27.96 -6.36
C HIS A 89 23.17 28.69 -5.04
N GLY A 90 23.97 29.67 -4.60
CA GLY A 90 23.75 30.45 -3.38
C GLY A 90 23.98 29.70 -2.07
N LEU A 91 24.81 28.65 -2.11
CA LEU A 91 25.09 27.75 -0.98
C LEU A 91 26.45 28.01 -0.31
N TRP A 92 27.40 28.57 -1.05
CA TRP A 92 28.71 28.91 -0.49
C TRP A 92 28.60 30.00 0.60
N GLY A 93 29.27 29.79 1.73
CA GLY A 93 29.27 30.73 2.87
C GLY A 93 28.00 30.74 3.74
N GLN A 94 27.07 29.80 3.54
CA GLN A 94 25.89 29.64 4.40
C GLN A 94 26.26 29.06 5.78
N GLU A 95 25.51 29.42 6.83
CA GLU A 95 25.76 28.92 8.19
C GLU A 95 25.55 27.40 8.32
N THR A 96 26.63 26.67 8.56
CA THR A 96 26.62 25.23 8.82
C THR A 96 26.39 24.96 10.31
N SER A 97 25.84 23.79 10.68
CA SER A 97 25.76 23.37 12.09
C SER A 97 26.90 22.40 12.35
N ALA A 98 27.86 22.82 13.18
CA ALA A 98 28.88 21.91 13.66
C ALA A 98 28.28 21.01 14.75
N LEU A 99 28.38 19.70 14.56
CA LEU A 99 28.12 18.70 15.59
C LEU A 99 29.35 18.58 16.51
N PRO A 100 29.19 18.17 17.79
CA PRO A 100 30.34 17.82 18.63
C PRO A 100 31.11 16.65 18.02
N ASP A 101 32.42 16.60 18.26
CA ASP A 101 33.23 15.45 17.87
C ASP A 101 32.88 14.23 18.76
N VAL A 102 32.98 13.03 18.17
CA VAL A 102 32.64 11.77 18.81
C VAL A 102 33.91 10.95 19.05
N GLU A 103 34.20 10.69 20.32
CA GLU A 103 35.27 9.80 20.77
C GLU A 103 34.69 8.41 21.07
N LEU A 104 34.79 7.52 20.08
CA LEU A 104 34.38 6.13 20.21
C LEU A 104 35.54 5.22 19.79
N GLN A 105 35.84 4.23 20.64
CA GLN A 105 36.80 3.17 20.33
C GLN A 105 36.07 2.03 19.62
N LEU A 106 36.45 1.77 18.37
CA LEU A 106 35.89 0.71 17.54
C LEU A 106 36.69 -0.59 17.71
N PRO A 107 36.05 -1.77 17.63
CA PRO A 107 36.76 -3.03 17.52
C PRO A 107 37.65 -3.08 16.27
N HIS A 108 38.77 -3.80 16.36
CA HIS A 108 39.70 -3.96 15.25
C HIS A 108 39.02 -4.55 13.99
N LEU A 109 39.25 -3.93 12.83
CA LEU A 109 38.68 -4.37 11.56
C LEU A 109 39.27 -5.74 11.13
N TYR A 110 38.46 -6.60 10.50
CA TYR A 110 38.94 -7.89 9.99
C TYR A 110 39.80 -7.79 8.73
N GLY A 111 39.75 -6.66 8.01
CA GLY A 111 40.52 -6.37 6.81
C GLY A 111 41.23 -5.02 6.90
N GLU A 112 42.07 -4.74 5.91
CA GLU A 112 42.87 -3.52 5.76
C GLU A 112 42.03 -2.30 5.33
N ASP A 113 40.90 -2.54 4.66
CA ASP A 113 39.91 -1.53 4.29
C ASP A 113 38.46 -2.00 4.58
N LEU A 114 37.49 -1.10 4.38
CA LEU A 114 36.07 -1.39 4.64
C LEU A 114 35.47 -2.44 3.68
N ASP A 115 35.84 -2.45 2.40
CA ASP A 115 35.30 -3.43 1.43
C ASP A 115 35.80 -4.83 1.79
N GLN A 116 37.10 -4.97 2.08
CA GLN A 116 37.69 -6.21 2.55
C GLN A 116 37.10 -6.64 3.91
N HIS A 117 36.90 -5.71 4.84
CA HIS A 117 36.25 -5.99 6.13
C HIS A 117 34.85 -6.59 5.92
N PHE A 118 33.99 -5.92 5.12
CA PHE A 118 32.62 -6.40 4.88
C PHE A 118 32.58 -7.70 4.08
N ARG A 119 33.52 -7.93 3.15
CA ARG A 119 33.67 -9.23 2.49
C ARG A 119 34.03 -10.35 3.47
N ILE A 120 35.01 -10.14 4.34
CA ILE A 120 35.42 -11.14 5.34
C ILE A 120 34.29 -11.41 6.34
N LEU A 121 33.58 -10.37 6.80
CA LEU A 121 32.43 -10.48 7.68
C LEU A 121 31.33 -11.34 7.03
N ALA A 122 30.91 -10.97 5.82
CA ALA A 122 29.85 -11.69 5.09
C ALA A 122 30.26 -13.12 4.72
N GLN A 123 31.54 -13.37 4.38
CA GLN A 123 32.05 -14.71 4.18
C GLN A 123 31.97 -15.55 5.45
N LYS A 124 32.43 -15.04 6.60
CA LYS A 124 32.32 -15.75 7.89
C LYS A 124 30.87 -16.09 8.26
N GLN A 125 29.92 -15.20 7.96
CA GLN A 125 28.50 -15.40 8.23
C GLN A 125 27.83 -16.39 7.26
N SER A 126 28.14 -16.30 5.96
CA SER A 126 27.46 -17.07 4.92
C SER A 126 28.12 -18.40 4.54
N LEU A 127 29.42 -18.60 4.83
CA LEU A 127 30.17 -19.78 4.39
C LEU A 127 29.56 -21.11 4.83
N PRO A 128 29.12 -21.32 6.09
CA PRO A 128 28.53 -22.61 6.50
C PRO A 128 27.27 -22.96 5.70
N TYR A 129 26.46 -21.96 5.35
CA TYR A 129 25.25 -22.12 4.54
C TYR A 129 25.58 -22.28 3.05
N LEU A 130 26.64 -21.63 2.55
CA LEU A 130 27.15 -21.85 1.19
C LEU A 130 27.71 -23.27 1.00
N GLU A 131 28.38 -23.82 2.00
CA GLU A 131 28.84 -25.21 2.00
C GLU A 131 27.65 -26.17 1.96
N ALA A 132 26.66 -25.98 2.84
CA ALA A 132 25.41 -26.74 2.84
C ALA A 132 24.63 -26.63 1.51
N ALA A 133 24.57 -25.43 0.92
CA ALA A 133 23.98 -25.20 -0.40
C ALA A 133 24.74 -25.94 -1.51
N HIS A 134 26.07 -26.04 -1.41
CA HIS A 134 26.91 -26.71 -2.39
C HIS A 134 26.85 -28.24 -2.27
N GLU A 135 26.76 -28.77 -1.04
CA GLU A 135 26.44 -30.19 -0.77
C GLU A 135 25.12 -30.58 -1.44
N LEU A 136 24.08 -29.75 -1.28
CA LEU A 136 22.77 -29.96 -1.90
C LEU A 136 22.81 -29.86 -3.44
N LEU A 137 23.54 -28.88 -3.98
CA LEU A 137 23.70 -28.64 -5.42
C LEU A 137 24.38 -29.83 -6.13
N GLN A 138 25.36 -30.48 -5.49
CA GLN A 138 26.09 -31.62 -6.04
C GLN A 138 25.38 -32.98 -5.89
N ALA A 139 24.32 -33.05 -5.07
CA ALA A 139 23.62 -34.29 -4.80
C ALA A 139 22.88 -34.84 -6.04
N GLN A 140 22.57 -36.13 -6.00
CA GLN A 140 21.51 -36.72 -6.81
C GLN A 140 20.40 -37.13 -5.85
N LEU A 141 19.17 -36.68 -6.10
CA LEU A 141 18.07 -36.97 -5.18
C LEU A 141 17.82 -38.48 -5.05
N PRO A 142 17.51 -38.99 -3.85
CA PRO A 142 17.08 -40.37 -3.67
C PRO A 142 15.77 -40.63 -4.42
N PRO A 143 15.49 -41.90 -4.82
CA PRO A 143 14.29 -42.25 -5.57
C PRO A 143 13.02 -41.91 -4.76
N LEU A 144 12.01 -41.38 -5.44
CA LEU A 144 10.76 -40.96 -4.81
C LEU A 144 10.02 -42.14 -4.16
N PRO A 145 9.55 -42.02 -2.90
CA PRO A 145 8.72 -43.04 -2.26
C PRO A 145 7.42 -43.30 -3.04
N LYS A 146 7.11 -44.58 -3.30
CA LYS A 146 5.87 -44.98 -3.99
C LYS A 146 4.61 -44.95 -3.11
N LYS A 147 4.78 -44.85 -1.80
CA LYS A 147 3.69 -44.84 -0.82
C LYS A 147 4.14 -44.09 0.43
N TRP A 148 3.34 -43.12 0.85
CA TRP A 148 3.61 -42.26 1.99
C TRP A 148 2.99 -42.84 3.27
N ALA A 149 3.68 -42.67 4.40
CA ALA A 149 3.30 -43.21 5.69
C ALA A 149 2.23 -42.34 6.38
N TRP A 150 1.10 -42.95 6.73
CA TRP A 150 0.04 -42.34 7.52
C TRP A 150 0.37 -42.44 9.02
N LYS A 151 1.29 -41.58 9.50
CA LYS A 151 1.80 -41.57 10.89
C LYS A 151 2.10 -40.15 11.36
N GLU A 152 1.92 -39.89 12.65
CA GLU A 152 2.16 -38.57 13.25
C GLU A 152 3.66 -38.21 13.26
N GLY A 153 3.97 -36.95 12.98
CA GLY A 153 5.33 -36.44 13.00
C GLY A 153 6.13 -36.88 11.78
N TRP A 154 7.47 -36.88 11.91
CA TRP A 154 8.37 -37.14 10.80
C TRP A 154 8.59 -38.63 10.53
N THR A 155 8.55 -38.99 9.25
CA THR A 155 9.00 -40.28 8.71
C THR A 155 10.08 -40.05 7.66
N ARG A 156 11.26 -40.65 7.86
CA ARG A 156 12.35 -40.72 6.87
C ARG A 156 12.15 -41.94 5.98
N TYR A 157 12.37 -41.81 4.68
CA TYR A 157 12.35 -42.91 3.71
C TYR A 157 13.76 -43.22 3.24
N GLU A 158 14.17 -44.46 3.43
CA GLU A 158 15.40 -45.00 2.85
C GLU A 158 15.22 -45.24 1.32
N PRO A 159 16.30 -45.40 0.53
CA PRO A 159 16.20 -45.59 -0.93
C PRO A 159 15.44 -46.86 -1.39
N ASP A 160 15.18 -47.81 -0.49
CA ASP A 160 14.35 -48.99 -0.73
C ASP A 160 12.84 -48.72 -0.55
N GLY A 161 12.47 -47.51 -0.09
CA GLY A 161 11.11 -47.08 0.20
C GLY A 161 10.62 -47.38 1.62
N ASN A 162 11.45 -47.95 2.50
CA ASN A 162 11.06 -48.23 3.88
C ASN A 162 11.05 -46.95 4.73
N GLY A 163 9.89 -46.65 5.33
CA GLY A 163 9.67 -45.50 6.19
C GLY A 163 9.98 -45.76 7.67
N LYS A 164 10.97 -45.04 8.22
CA LYS A 164 11.34 -45.06 9.65
C LYS A 164 10.92 -43.74 10.32
N GLN A 165 10.27 -43.82 11.48
CA GLN A 165 9.90 -42.62 12.25
C GLN A 165 11.15 -41.97 12.86
N VAL A 166 11.21 -40.64 12.81
CA VAL A 166 12.29 -39.81 13.36
C VAL A 166 11.69 -38.59 14.09
N GLU A 167 12.44 -37.95 14.99
CA GLU A 167 11.96 -36.75 15.71
C GLU A 167 11.97 -35.51 14.81
N PHE A 168 13.03 -35.35 14.01
CA PHE A 168 13.24 -34.30 13.01
C PHE A 168 14.31 -34.76 11.99
N PRO A 169 14.43 -34.12 10.81
CA PRO A 169 15.47 -34.47 9.82
C PRO A 169 16.88 -34.14 10.30
N GLU A 170 17.82 -35.08 10.20
CA GLU A 170 19.18 -34.91 10.74
C GLU A 170 20.10 -34.07 9.82
N ASP A 171 19.82 -34.01 8.52
CA ASP A 171 20.69 -33.44 7.47
C ASP A 171 20.90 -31.91 7.54
N ARG A 172 22.11 -31.43 7.17
CA ARG A 172 22.48 -30.00 7.20
C ARG A 172 21.73 -29.13 6.18
N ALA A 173 21.33 -29.71 5.05
CA ALA A 173 20.68 -29.03 3.94
C ALA A 173 19.42 -29.79 3.52
N LEU A 174 18.30 -29.07 3.40
CA LEU A 174 17.00 -29.62 3.03
C LEU A 174 16.31 -28.71 2.02
N VAL A 175 15.60 -29.29 1.05
CA VAL A 175 14.48 -28.60 0.39
C VAL A 175 13.20 -28.97 1.13
N PHE A 176 12.34 -27.99 1.42
CA PHE A 176 11.18 -28.13 2.31
C PHE A 176 9.99 -27.31 1.82
N ASP A 177 8.79 -27.87 1.98
CA ASP A 177 7.49 -27.27 1.63
C ASP A 177 6.41 -27.72 2.62
N VAL A 178 5.47 -26.83 2.96
CA VAL A 178 4.40 -27.04 3.94
C VAL A 178 3.03 -26.68 3.37
N GLU A 179 2.10 -27.64 3.45
CA GLU A 179 0.70 -27.42 3.05
C GLU A 179 -0.26 -27.31 4.24
N VAL A 180 -1.27 -26.43 4.09
CA VAL A 180 -2.16 -25.95 5.16
C VAL A 180 -3.61 -25.94 4.69
N CYS A 181 -4.49 -26.61 5.42
CA CYS A 181 -5.93 -26.56 5.16
C CYS A 181 -6.54 -25.22 5.60
N MET A 182 -6.58 -24.26 4.66
CA MET A 182 -6.96 -22.85 4.90
C MET A 182 -8.40 -22.65 5.42
N THR A 183 -9.28 -23.64 5.23
CA THR A 183 -10.68 -23.64 5.70
C THR A 183 -10.79 -24.00 7.19
N GLU A 184 -9.80 -24.69 7.75
CA GLU A 184 -9.83 -25.31 9.08
C GLU A 184 -8.84 -24.65 10.06
N GLY A 185 -7.94 -23.79 9.56
CA GLY A 185 -7.17 -22.83 10.37
C GLY A 185 -5.72 -22.63 9.91
N ASN A 186 -4.94 -21.95 10.75
CA ASN A 186 -3.55 -21.60 10.48
C ASN A 186 -2.56 -22.67 11.00
N CYS A 187 -2.83 -23.96 10.80
CA CYS A 187 -1.97 -25.03 11.32
C CYS A 187 -1.41 -25.91 10.20
N PRO A 188 -0.13 -26.32 10.30
CA PRO A 188 0.48 -27.18 9.30
C PRO A 188 -0.29 -28.50 9.24
N THR A 189 -0.58 -28.94 8.01
CA THR A 189 -1.39 -30.14 7.74
C THR A 189 -0.50 -31.28 7.26
N LEU A 190 0.32 -30.99 6.24
CA LEU A 190 1.34 -31.89 5.69
C LEU A 190 2.62 -31.09 5.44
N ALA A 191 3.77 -31.76 5.45
CA ALA A 191 5.00 -31.20 4.90
C ALA A 191 5.87 -32.29 4.29
N VAL A 192 6.65 -31.92 3.28
CA VAL A 192 7.64 -32.81 2.64
C VAL A 192 8.99 -32.13 2.70
N ALA A 193 10.04 -32.92 2.94
CA ALA A 193 11.42 -32.48 2.75
C ALA A 193 12.23 -33.52 1.99
N VAL A 194 13.26 -33.06 1.28
CA VAL A 194 14.28 -33.94 0.71
C VAL A 194 15.67 -33.43 1.07
N SER A 195 16.56 -34.38 1.41
CA SER A 195 17.99 -34.15 1.62
C SER A 195 18.80 -34.88 0.54
N PRO A 196 20.13 -34.67 0.47
CA PRO A 196 21.00 -35.49 -0.36
C PRO A 196 20.90 -37.01 -0.10
N ASN A 197 20.41 -37.41 1.09
CA ASN A 197 20.44 -38.80 1.57
C ASN A 197 19.06 -39.47 1.61
N SER A 198 17.99 -38.73 1.89
CA SER A 198 16.67 -39.31 2.16
C SER A 198 15.51 -38.35 1.86
N TRP A 199 14.35 -38.92 1.55
CA TRP A 199 13.06 -38.21 1.58
C TRP A 199 12.48 -38.21 2.99
N TYR A 200 11.68 -37.20 3.31
CA TYR A 200 10.99 -37.06 4.58
C TYR A 200 9.54 -36.60 4.38
N SER A 201 8.62 -37.14 5.16
CA SER A 201 7.24 -36.64 5.26
C SER A 201 6.87 -36.35 6.69
N TRP A 202 6.14 -35.26 6.92
CA TRP A 202 5.52 -34.93 8.19
C TRP A 202 4.00 -34.91 8.05
N CYS A 203 3.29 -35.60 8.95
CA CYS A 203 1.83 -35.50 9.04
C CYS A 203 1.41 -34.86 10.37
N SER A 204 0.49 -33.90 10.28
CA SER A 204 -0.14 -33.28 11.45
C SER A 204 -1.00 -34.28 12.22
N ARG A 205 -0.91 -34.25 13.55
CA ARG A 205 -1.80 -35.02 14.45
C ARG A 205 -3.28 -34.79 14.12
N ARG A 206 -3.63 -33.56 13.73
CA ARG A 206 -4.99 -33.13 13.36
C ARG A 206 -5.54 -33.84 12.13
N LEU A 207 -4.67 -34.29 11.22
CA LEU A 207 -5.06 -35.07 10.06
C LEU A 207 -5.47 -36.50 10.44
N LEU A 208 -4.82 -37.07 11.45
CA LEU A 208 -4.97 -38.47 11.85
C LEU A 208 -6.11 -38.67 12.87
N GLU A 209 -6.34 -37.70 13.76
CA GLU A 209 -7.41 -37.77 14.76
C GLU A 209 -8.75 -37.23 14.21
N GLU A 210 -9.81 -38.05 14.24
CA GLU A 210 -11.16 -37.65 13.79
C GLU A 210 -11.87 -36.67 14.74
N ARG A 211 -11.50 -36.68 16.03
CA ARG A 211 -12.13 -35.87 17.09
C ARG A 211 -11.12 -34.91 17.74
N TYR A 212 -10.48 -34.07 16.94
CA TYR A 212 -9.58 -33.05 17.45
C TYR A 212 -10.37 -31.82 17.94
N SER A 213 -10.13 -31.36 19.17
CA SER A 213 -10.65 -30.11 19.70
C SER A 213 -9.66 -28.97 19.47
N TRP A 214 -10.05 -27.96 18.69
CA TRP A 214 -9.17 -26.82 18.39
C TRP A 214 -8.79 -26.03 19.66
N ALA A 215 -7.50 -25.82 19.87
CA ALA A 215 -7.03 -24.71 20.68
C ALA A 215 -7.29 -23.40 19.91
N ARG A 216 -7.83 -22.38 20.61
CA ARG A 216 -8.09 -21.05 20.02
C ARG A 216 -6.81 -20.24 19.75
N GLN A 217 -5.70 -20.65 20.36
CA GLN A 217 -4.39 -20.00 20.33
C GLN A 217 -3.36 -21.03 19.89
N LEU A 218 -2.42 -20.63 19.03
CA LEU A 218 -1.34 -21.48 18.54
C LEU A 218 -0.21 -21.54 19.58
N CYS A 219 0.27 -22.74 19.87
CA CYS A 219 1.46 -22.98 20.70
C CYS A 219 2.58 -23.63 19.88
N LEU A 220 3.81 -23.69 20.42
CA LEU A 220 4.93 -24.40 19.77
C LEU A 220 4.64 -25.88 19.48
N SER A 221 3.74 -26.51 20.22
CA SER A 221 3.30 -27.90 20.03
C SER A 221 2.47 -28.14 18.76
N ASP A 222 1.91 -27.09 18.15
CA ASP A 222 1.14 -27.18 16.90
C ASP A 222 2.01 -27.05 15.64
N LEU A 223 3.31 -26.77 15.81
CA LEU A 223 4.25 -26.46 14.74
C LEU A 223 5.16 -27.64 14.39
N ILE A 224 5.80 -27.55 13.23
CA ILE A 224 6.72 -28.58 12.71
C ILE A 224 8.08 -28.43 13.40
N PRO A 225 8.58 -29.44 14.13
CA PRO A 225 9.94 -29.44 14.66
C PRO A 225 10.95 -29.74 13.54
N LEU A 226 12.06 -28.99 13.48
CA LEU A 226 13.17 -29.28 12.55
C LEU A 226 14.54 -29.42 13.23
N GLU A 227 14.67 -29.04 14.51
CA GLU A 227 15.96 -29.11 15.24
C GLU A 227 15.83 -29.67 16.66
N THR A 228 14.60 -29.71 17.21
CA THR A 228 14.30 -30.16 18.57
C THR A 228 13.22 -31.25 18.57
N PRO A 229 13.26 -32.24 19.47
CA PRO A 229 12.15 -33.18 19.65
C PRO A 229 10.84 -32.45 19.97
N ALA A 230 9.71 -33.02 19.56
CA ALA A 230 8.38 -32.43 19.79
C ALA A 230 8.10 -32.21 21.29
N SER A 231 8.66 -33.08 22.15
CA SER A 231 8.53 -33.06 23.62
C SER A 231 9.40 -32.01 24.35
N VAL A 232 10.37 -31.39 23.69
CA VAL A 232 11.27 -30.40 24.31
C VAL A 232 10.73 -28.99 24.06
N SER A 233 10.11 -28.40 25.08
CA SER A 233 9.51 -27.06 25.01
C SER A 233 10.52 -25.92 25.27
N GLY A 234 11.54 -26.15 26.11
CA GLY A 234 12.46 -25.08 26.55
C GLY A 234 13.76 -24.99 25.76
N PRO A 235 14.42 -23.80 25.73
CA PRO A 235 15.78 -23.66 25.23
C PRO A 235 16.75 -24.39 26.17
N ALA A 236 17.05 -25.65 25.84
CA ALA A 236 18.19 -26.34 26.42
C ALA A 236 19.49 -25.61 26.02
N LYS A 237 20.57 -25.84 26.76
CA LYS A 237 21.92 -25.45 26.31
C LYS A 237 22.30 -26.34 25.12
N GLN A 238 21.85 -25.95 23.93
CA GLN A 238 22.09 -26.66 22.68
C GLN A 238 23.09 -25.87 21.84
N ASP A 239 24.14 -26.55 21.41
CA ASP A 239 25.02 -26.07 20.35
C ASP A 239 24.27 -26.18 19.03
N TRP A 240 23.50 -25.14 18.67
CA TRP A 240 22.79 -25.06 17.40
C TRP A 240 23.76 -25.24 16.23
N LEU A 241 23.45 -26.18 15.33
CA LEU A 241 24.21 -26.43 14.12
C LEU A 241 23.75 -25.46 13.01
N GLU A 242 24.67 -25.01 12.16
CA GLU A 242 24.30 -24.25 10.96
C GLU A 242 23.54 -25.16 9.98
N ARG A 243 22.25 -24.87 9.79
CA ARG A 243 21.35 -25.59 8.88
C ARG A 243 20.80 -24.66 7.79
N LEU A 244 20.67 -25.19 6.58
CA LEU A 244 20.08 -24.50 5.45
C LEU A 244 18.77 -25.17 5.02
N ILE A 245 17.71 -24.37 4.96
CA ILE A 245 16.45 -24.75 4.32
C ILE A 245 16.32 -23.98 3.00
N VAL A 246 16.02 -24.70 1.92
CA VAL A 246 15.67 -24.15 0.61
C VAL A 246 14.17 -24.36 0.38
N GLY A 247 13.48 -23.36 -0.13
CA GLY A 247 12.06 -23.48 -0.48
C GLY A 247 11.66 -22.52 -1.61
N HIS A 248 10.40 -22.58 -2.01
CA HIS A 248 9.80 -21.63 -2.94
C HIS A 248 8.73 -20.82 -2.24
N ASN A 249 8.93 -19.51 -2.07
CA ASN A 249 8.17 -18.68 -1.12
C ASN A 249 8.38 -19.13 0.34
N VAL A 250 9.62 -19.55 0.67
CA VAL A 250 10.02 -20.20 1.95
C VAL A 250 9.64 -19.43 3.22
N CYS A 251 9.33 -18.13 3.12
CA CYS A 251 8.85 -17.34 4.25
C CYS A 251 7.44 -17.76 4.73
N PHE A 252 6.65 -18.43 3.89
CA PHE A 252 5.40 -19.09 4.29
C PHE A 252 5.70 -20.34 5.11
N ASP A 253 6.51 -21.26 4.58
CA ASP A 253 6.91 -22.51 5.23
C ASP A 253 7.61 -22.27 6.57
N ARG A 254 8.49 -21.25 6.61
CA ARG A 254 9.18 -20.79 7.81
C ARG A 254 8.23 -20.49 8.96
N ALA A 255 7.06 -19.93 8.66
CA ALA A 255 6.08 -19.57 9.69
C ALA A 255 5.53 -20.81 10.43
N TYR A 256 5.68 -22.02 9.87
CA TYR A 256 5.22 -23.26 10.51
C TYR A 256 6.33 -24.03 11.23
N ILE A 257 7.56 -23.51 11.27
CA ILE A 257 8.71 -24.15 11.94
C ILE A 257 8.77 -23.72 13.41
N LYS A 258 8.74 -24.70 14.31
CA LYS A 258 8.71 -24.52 15.77
C LYS A 258 9.85 -23.64 16.29
N GLU A 259 11.09 -23.95 15.92
CA GLU A 259 12.28 -23.31 16.50
C GLU A 259 12.46 -21.84 16.10
N GLN A 260 11.78 -21.40 15.04
CA GLN A 260 11.84 -20.02 14.56
C GLN A 260 11.11 -19.03 15.48
N TYR A 261 10.27 -19.51 16.41
CA TYR A 261 9.57 -18.70 17.40
C TYR A 261 10.36 -18.50 18.72
N LEU A 262 11.47 -19.21 18.91
CA LEU A 262 12.31 -19.08 20.10
C LEU A 262 13.02 -17.72 20.14
N ILE A 263 12.92 -17.01 21.28
CA ILE A 263 13.44 -15.62 21.44
C ILE A 263 14.94 -15.50 21.16
N GLN A 264 15.73 -16.55 21.43
CA GLN A 264 17.18 -16.55 21.16
C GLN A 264 17.53 -16.94 19.70
N GLY A 265 16.56 -17.45 18.94
CA GLY A 265 16.74 -17.96 17.58
C GLY A 265 17.59 -19.24 17.50
N SER A 266 17.55 -19.90 16.35
CA SER A 266 18.48 -20.97 15.99
C SER A 266 19.47 -20.52 14.91
N ARG A 267 20.43 -21.39 14.57
CA ARG A 267 21.35 -21.19 13.43
C ARG A 267 20.80 -21.77 12.12
N MET A 268 19.49 -21.94 12.02
CA MET A 268 18.84 -22.21 10.74
C MET A 268 18.76 -20.92 9.91
N ARG A 269 19.00 -21.04 8.59
CA ARG A 269 18.77 -19.97 7.62
C ARG A 269 18.03 -20.50 6.39
N PHE A 270 17.43 -19.58 5.65
CA PHE A 270 16.49 -19.88 4.57
C PHE A 270 16.95 -19.26 3.25
N LEU A 271 16.88 -20.05 2.17
CA LEU A 271 17.03 -19.57 0.80
C LEU A 271 15.74 -19.76 0.02
N ASP A 272 15.25 -18.66 -0.54
CA ASP A 272 14.01 -18.59 -1.27
C ASP A 272 14.27 -18.54 -2.78
N THR A 273 13.88 -19.59 -3.51
CA THR A 273 13.98 -19.63 -4.98
C THR A 273 13.10 -18.58 -5.67
N LEU A 274 12.02 -18.10 -5.01
CA LEU A 274 11.21 -17.00 -5.54
C LEU A 274 11.98 -15.66 -5.49
N SER A 275 12.64 -15.36 -4.36
CA SER A 275 13.52 -14.20 -4.21
C SER A 275 14.74 -14.28 -5.14
N ILE A 276 15.35 -15.45 -5.29
CA ILE A 276 16.48 -15.65 -6.21
C ILE A 276 16.04 -15.43 -7.66
N HIS A 277 14.91 -16.02 -8.10
CA HIS A 277 14.31 -15.75 -9.41
C HIS A 277 14.11 -14.24 -9.64
N MET A 278 13.51 -13.54 -8.68
CA MET A 278 13.28 -12.09 -8.77
C MET A 278 14.57 -11.27 -8.89
N ALA A 279 15.67 -11.71 -8.29
CA ALA A 279 16.97 -11.05 -8.37
C ALA A 279 17.73 -11.29 -9.70
N ILE A 280 17.39 -12.36 -10.44
CA ILE A 280 17.99 -12.77 -11.73
C ILE A 280 17.11 -12.33 -12.92
N SER A 281 15.84 -12.77 -12.95
CA SER A 281 14.92 -12.67 -14.10
C SER A 281 13.57 -12.03 -13.75
N GLY A 282 13.48 -11.32 -12.63
CA GLY A 282 12.23 -10.72 -12.15
C GLY A 282 11.64 -9.63 -13.06
N LEU A 283 10.32 -9.52 -13.08
CA LEU A 283 9.58 -8.55 -13.90
C LEU A 283 9.16 -7.29 -13.14
N SER A 284 9.24 -6.12 -13.79
CA SER A 284 8.59 -4.90 -13.31
C SER A 284 7.06 -5.04 -13.31
N SER A 285 6.35 -4.19 -12.57
CA SER A 285 4.88 -4.19 -12.53
C SER A 285 4.25 -4.02 -13.93
N PHE A 286 4.80 -3.15 -14.76
CA PHE A 286 4.33 -2.93 -16.13
C PHE A 286 4.65 -4.13 -17.03
N GLN A 287 5.88 -4.66 -16.98
CA GLN A 287 6.25 -5.85 -17.76
C GLN A 287 5.44 -7.07 -17.35
N ARG A 288 5.13 -7.27 -16.06
CA ARG A 288 4.25 -8.35 -15.58
C ARG A 288 2.85 -8.24 -16.18
N SER A 289 2.28 -7.03 -16.27
CA SER A 289 1.00 -6.80 -16.93
C SER A 289 1.05 -7.14 -18.43
N LEU A 290 2.14 -6.77 -19.13
CA LEU A 290 2.35 -7.12 -20.53
C LEU A 290 2.55 -8.63 -20.75
N TRP A 291 3.35 -9.29 -19.90
CA TRP A 291 3.60 -10.74 -19.94
C TRP A 291 2.30 -11.52 -19.73
N MET A 292 1.49 -11.12 -18.73
CA MET A 292 0.17 -11.69 -18.49
C MET A 292 -0.77 -11.46 -19.68
N ALA A 293 -0.75 -10.28 -20.30
CA ALA A 293 -1.54 -9.99 -21.50
C ALA A 293 -1.15 -10.86 -22.70
N ALA A 294 0.16 -11.08 -22.91
CA ALA A 294 0.70 -11.91 -23.98
C ALA A 294 0.39 -13.39 -23.77
N LYS A 295 0.71 -13.97 -22.61
CA LYS A 295 0.52 -15.40 -22.34
C LYS A 295 -0.94 -15.80 -22.08
N GLN A 296 -1.79 -14.93 -21.50
CA GLN A 296 -3.20 -15.26 -21.21
C GLN A 296 -4.21 -14.84 -22.30
N GLY A 297 -3.76 -14.32 -23.45
CA GLY A 297 -4.63 -14.06 -24.61
C GLY A 297 -5.76 -13.03 -24.41
N LYS A 298 -5.72 -12.20 -23.34
CA LYS A 298 -6.80 -11.27 -23.01
C LYS A 298 -6.84 -10.11 -24.02
N GLN A 299 -7.88 -10.08 -24.86
CA GLN A 299 -8.08 -9.13 -25.98
C GLN A 299 -7.75 -7.66 -25.66
N LYS A 300 -8.07 -7.16 -24.46
CA LYS A 300 -7.75 -5.77 -24.05
C LYS A 300 -6.24 -5.52 -23.93
N GLY A 301 -5.51 -6.42 -23.28
CA GLY A 301 -4.06 -6.32 -23.15
C GLY A 301 -3.36 -6.45 -24.50
N HIS A 302 -3.90 -7.29 -25.41
CA HIS A 302 -3.37 -7.44 -26.77
C HIS A 302 -3.41 -6.13 -27.59
N GLN A 303 -4.37 -5.23 -27.33
CA GLN A 303 -4.42 -3.91 -27.99
C GLN A 303 -3.36 -2.94 -27.44
N GLU A 304 -3.09 -2.97 -26.13
CA GLU A 304 -2.04 -2.17 -25.50
C GLU A 304 -0.64 -2.67 -25.92
N VAL A 305 -0.46 -4.00 -25.95
CA VAL A 305 0.71 -4.69 -26.51
C VAL A 305 0.92 -4.30 -27.98
N GLN A 306 -0.11 -4.35 -28.84
CA GLN A 306 -0.01 -3.93 -30.24
C GLN A 306 0.34 -2.44 -30.42
N LYS A 307 -0.19 -1.55 -29.57
CA LYS A 307 0.20 -0.13 -29.57
C LYS A 307 1.67 0.04 -29.17
N HIS A 308 2.15 -0.72 -28.19
CA HIS A 308 3.55 -0.69 -27.78
C HIS A 308 4.49 -1.29 -28.85
N ILE A 309 4.12 -2.41 -29.48
CA ILE A 309 4.84 -3.01 -30.64
C ILE A 309 5.08 -1.95 -31.72
N LYS A 310 4.02 -1.25 -32.15
CA LYS A 310 4.11 -0.21 -33.19
C LYS A 310 4.99 0.98 -32.77
N LYS A 311 5.00 1.34 -31.47
CA LYS A 311 5.79 2.46 -30.94
C LYS A 311 7.28 2.13 -30.77
N THR A 312 7.63 0.85 -30.58
CA THR A 312 9.02 0.40 -30.38
C THR A 312 9.69 0.01 -31.70
N GLN A 313 8.96 -0.58 -32.66
CA GLN A 313 9.51 -0.92 -33.98
C GLN A 313 9.92 0.30 -34.83
N SER A 314 9.35 1.49 -34.59
CA SER A 314 9.61 2.67 -35.42
C SER A 314 10.90 3.43 -35.11
N LYS A 315 11.62 3.11 -34.01
CA LYS A 315 12.74 3.94 -33.50
C LYS A 315 14.13 3.28 -33.43
N VAL A 316 14.31 2.03 -33.86
CA VAL A 316 15.61 1.34 -33.73
C VAL A 316 16.23 0.96 -35.09
N LYS A 317 17.21 1.75 -35.55
CA LYS A 317 18.20 1.31 -36.55
C LYS A 317 19.40 0.71 -35.82
N GLY A 318 19.31 -0.57 -35.49
CA GLY A 318 20.33 -1.35 -34.80
C GLY A 318 20.10 -2.85 -35.03
N PRO A 319 20.98 -3.74 -34.54
CA PRO A 319 20.76 -5.19 -34.66
C PRO A 319 19.44 -5.59 -34.01
N LEU A 320 18.73 -6.52 -34.65
CA LEU A 320 17.39 -7.00 -34.28
C LEU A 320 17.42 -7.84 -32.99
N ILE A 321 17.57 -7.17 -31.84
CA ILE A 321 16.97 -7.65 -30.60
C ILE A 321 15.48 -7.33 -30.74
N CYS A 322 14.62 -8.34 -30.83
CA CYS A 322 13.19 -8.10 -30.95
C CYS A 322 12.70 -7.49 -29.63
N ALA A 323 11.76 -6.56 -29.70
CA ALA A 323 11.27 -5.81 -28.52
C ALA A 323 10.58 -6.68 -27.44
N TRP A 324 10.53 -7.99 -27.65
CA TRP A 324 9.83 -9.00 -26.86
C TRP A 324 10.68 -10.21 -26.48
N ASP A 325 11.97 -10.27 -26.86
CA ASP A 325 12.89 -11.36 -26.48
C ASP A 325 12.98 -11.53 -24.95
N TRP A 326 12.66 -10.47 -24.19
CA TRP A 326 12.57 -10.49 -22.74
C TRP A 326 11.44 -11.39 -22.18
N LEU A 327 10.40 -11.70 -22.97
CA LEU A 327 9.29 -12.58 -22.56
C LEU A 327 9.74 -14.03 -22.36
N ASP A 328 10.77 -14.47 -23.08
CA ASP A 328 11.23 -15.86 -23.09
C ASP A 328 12.37 -16.12 -22.08
N ILE A 329 12.98 -15.04 -21.54
CA ILE A 329 14.03 -15.10 -20.50
C ILE A 329 13.51 -14.69 -19.09
N SER A 330 12.20 -14.51 -18.95
CA SER A 330 11.56 -14.10 -17.69
C SER A 330 10.16 -14.69 -17.52
N SER A 331 9.70 -14.80 -16.28
CA SER A 331 8.40 -15.35 -15.95
C SER A 331 7.76 -14.66 -14.75
N ILE A 332 6.65 -15.21 -14.27
CA ILE A 332 5.99 -14.75 -13.05
C ILE A 332 6.31 -15.70 -11.88
N ASN A 333 6.16 -15.18 -10.67
CA ASN A 333 6.78 -15.71 -9.45
C ASN A 333 6.22 -17.04 -8.92
N ASN A 334 5.36 -17.77 -9.63
CA ASN A 334 4.87 -19.05 -9.13
C ASN A 334 5.77 -20.19 -9.60
N LEU A 335 5.89 -21.24 -8.77
CA LEU A 335 6.81 -22.36 -9.02
C LEU A 335 6.66 -22.96 -10.41
N ALA A 336 5.44 -23.15 -10.93
CA ALA A 336 5.21 -23.74 -12.24
C ALA A 336 5.77 -22.88 -13.40
N ASP A 337 5.55 -21.55 -13.38
CA ASP A 337 6.09 -20.64 -14.39
C ASP A 337 7.60 -20.36 -14.21
N VAL A 338 8.15 -20.61 -13.03
CA VAL A 338 9.60 -20.54 -12.74
C VAL A 338 10.31 -21.83 -13.19
N HIS A 339 9.77 -23.00 -12.85
CA HIS A 339 10.25 -24.32 -13.26
C HIS A 339 10.22 -24.45 -14.79
N SER A 340 9.12 -24.05 -15.43
CA SER A 340 9.02 -23.98 -16.91
C SER A 340 10.03 -23.03 -17.57
N LEU A 341 10.62 -22.07 -16.85
CA LEU A 341 11.61 -21.13 -17.39
C LEU A 341 13.04 -21.69 -17.31
N TYR A 342 13.42 -22.28 -16.17
CA TYR A 342 14.80 -22.74 -15.93
C TYR A 342 15.03 -24.21 -16.31
N VAL A 343 14.05 -25.08 -16.02
CA VAL A 343 14.16 -26.54 -16.20
C VAL A 343 13.36 -26.99 -17.44
N GLY A 344 12.15 -26.44 -17.60
CA GLY A 344 11.20 -26.91 -18.59
C GLY A 344 10.56 -28.26 -18.22
N GLY A 345 9.79 -28.84 -19.14
CA GLY A 345 9.10 -30.12 -18.93
C GLY A 345 7.57 -30.00 -18.89
N PRO A 346 6.86 -31.01 -18.36
CA PRO A 346 5.41 -30.96 -18.21
C PRO A 346 5.01 -29.90 -17.16
N PRO A 347 3.83 -29.24 -17.31
CA PRO A 347 3.37 -28.28 -16.32
C PRO A 347 3.02 -28.98 -15.00
N LEU A 348 3.43 -28.38 -13.88
CA LEU A 348 3.00 -28.81 -12.54
C LEU A 348 1.47 -28.69 -12.41
N GLU A 349 0.85 -29.73 -11.85
CA GLU A 349 -0.60 -29.82 -11.64
C GLU A 349 -1.04 -28.77 -10.61
N LYS A 350 -2.12 -28.02 -10.90
CA LYS A 350 -2.59 -26.91 -10.05
C LYS A 350 -3.85 -27.25 -9.27
N GLU A 351 -4.47 -28.37 -9.63
CA GLU A 351 -5.78 -28.82 -9.17
C GLU A 351 -5.70 -29.41 -7.75
N ALA A 352 -4.66 -30.19 -7.45
CA ALA A 352 -4.44 -30.78 -6.12
C ALA A 352 -4.36 -29.70 -5.02
N ARG A 353 -3.65 -28.60 -5.30
CA ARG A 353 -3.52 -27.45 -4.40
C ARG A 353 -4.86 -26.80 -4.03
N GLU A 354 -5.86 -26.83 -4.91
CA GLU A 354 -7.17 -26.24 -4.59
C GLU A 354 -7.86 -26.95 -3.40
N LEU A 355 -7.52 -28.21 -3.11
CA LEU A 355 -8.04 -28.95 -1.96
C LEU A 355 -7.55 -28.37 -0.63
N PHE A 356 -6.30 -27.92 -0.52
CA PHE A 356 -5.81 -27.23 0.69
C PHE A 356 -6.43 -25.85 0.88
N VAL A 357 -6.74 -25.15 -0.23
CA VAL A 357 -7.29 -23.77 -0.19
C VAL A 357 -8.81 -23.74 0.03
N LYS A 358 -9.56 -24.68 -0.55
CA LYS A 358 -11.04 -24.68 -0.59
C LYS A 358 -11.70 -25.94 -0.03
N GLY A 359 -10.97 -27.06 0.03
CA GLY A 359 -11.47 -28.33 0.55
C GLY A 359 -11.51 -28.35 2.08
N THR A 360 -11.95 -29.47 2.64
CA THR A 360 -12.01 -29.73 4.07
C THR A 360 -10.91 -30.71 4.51
N MET A 361 -10.66 -30.79 5.82
CA MET A 361 -9.75 -31.80 6.37
C MET A 361 -10.23 -33.24 6.08
N LYS A 362 -11.51 -33.46 5.77
CA LYS A 362 -11.99 -34.77 5.32
C LYS A 362 -11.50 -35.10 3.90
N ASP A 363 -11.60 -34.15 2.98
CA ASP A 363 -11.18 -34.35 1.58
C ASP A 363 -9.67 -34.61 1.48
N ILE A 364 -8.88 -33.99 2.37
CA ILE A 364 -7.43 -34.24 2.49
C ILE A 364 -7.13 -35.66 2.99
N ARG A 365 -7.93 -36.19 3.93
CA ARG A 365 -7.81 -37.59 4.40
C ARG A 365 -8.12 -38.59 3.29
N GLU A 366 -9.15 -38.32 2.49
CA GLU A 366 -9.57 -39.22 1.40
C GLU A 366 -8.55 -39.25 0.25
N ASN A 367 -7.89 -38.13 -0.06
CA ASN A 367 -6.92 -37.99 -1.17
C ASN A 367 -5.45 -37.96 -0.73
N PHE A 368 -5.11 -38.45 0.48
CA PHE A 368 -3.80 -38.24 1.10
C PHE A 368 -2.58 -38.67 0.26
N GLN A 369 -2.63 -39.83 -0.40
CA GLN A 369 -1.47 -40.32 -1.15
C GLN A 369 -1.17 -39.43 -2.36
N ASP A 370 -2.20 -38.96 -3.05
CA ASP A 370 -2.09 -38.08 -4.22
C ASP A 370 -1.64 -36.67 -3.79
N LEU A 371 -2.14 -36.18 -2.64
CA LEU A 371 -1.70 -34.91 -2.07
C LEU A 371 -0.25 -34.94 -1.55
N MET A 372 0.19 -36.03 -0.93
CA MET A 372 1.60 -36.22 -0.56
C MET A 372 2.51 -36.32 -1.77
N GLN A 373 2.06 -37.00 -2.82
CA GLN A 373 2.75 -37.08 -4.10
C GLN A 373 2.88 -35.70 -4.75
N TYR A 374 1.82 -34.88 -4.72
CA TYR A 374 1.84 -33.49 -5.17
C TYR A 374 2.89 -32.65 -4.39
N CYS A 375 2.85 -32.67 -3.06
CA CYS A 375 3.83 -31.93 -2.23
C CYS A 375 5.27 -32.34 -2.55
N ALA A 376 5.51 -33.64 -2.75
CA ALA A 376 6.85 -34.14 -3.07
C ALA A 376 7.33 -33.76 -4.48
N LEU A 377 6.42 -33.64 -5.45
CA LEU A 377 6.74 -33.12 -6.79
C LEU A 377 7.04 -31.60 -6.76
N ASP A 378 6.33 -30.81 -5.95
CA ASP A 378 6.65 -29.39 -5.76
C ASP A 378 8.01 -29.18 -5.04
N VAL A 379 8.35 -30.03 -4.07
CA VAL A 379 9.69 -30.09 -3.45
C VAL A 379 10.77 -30.47 -4.48
N GLN A 380 10.51 -31.47 -5.34
CA GLN A 380 11.44 -31.86 -6.41
C GLN A 380 11.64 -30.72 -7.42
N ALA A 381 10.55 -30.09 -7.89
CA ALA A 381 10.61 -28.96 -8.80
C ALA A 381 11.36 -27.77 -8.19
N THR A 382 11.20 -27.53 -6.89
CA THR A 382 11.94 -26.50 -6.15
C THR A 382 13.44 -26.82 -6.08
N TYR A 383 13.82 -28.10 -5.90
CA TYR A 383 15.21 -28.54 -5.97
C TYR A 383 15.83 -28.31 -7.35
N GLU A 384 15.16 -28.76 -8.42
CA GLU A 384 15.63 -28.60 -9.81
C GLU A 384 15.80 -27.10 -10.17
N VAL A 385 14.83 -26.26 -9.78
CA VAL A 385 14.91 -24.81 -9.93
C VAL A 385 16.09 -24.22 -9.16
N PHE A 386 16.33 -24.66 -7.92
CA PHE A 386 17.46 -24.21 -7.10
C PHE A 386 18.81 -24.56 -7.74
N GLN A 387 18.94 -25.75 -8.35
CA GLN A 387 20.19 -26.18 -9.00
C GLN A 387 20.61 -25.23 -10.13
N GLU A 388 19.67 -24.80 -10.98
CA GLU A 388 19.94 -23.84 -12.06
C GLU A 388 20.08 -22.40 -11.55
N GLN A 389 19.30 -22.00 -10.55
CA GLN A 389 19.28 -20.62 -10.07
C GLN A 389 20.49 -20.22 -9.23
N LEU A 390 20.99 -21.08 -8.33
CA LEU A 390 22.06 -20.68 -7.40
C LEU A 390 23.37 -20.28 -8.13
N PRO A 391 23.87 -21.01 -9.15
CA PRO A 391 25.03 -20.58 -9.92
C PRO A 391 24.82 -19.22 -10.61
N LEU A 392 23.67 -19.03 -11.25
CA LEU A 392 23.30 -17.78 -11.93
C LEU A 392 23.17 -16.60 -10.94
N PHE A 393 22.66 -16.85 -9.74
CA PHE A 393 22.60 -15.86 -8.67
C PHE A 393 24.00 -15.39 -8.26
N MET A 394 24.93 -16.33 -8.05
CA MET A 394 26.30 -16.02 -7.64
C MET A 394 27.09 -15.30 -8.75
N GLU A 395 26.79 -15.54 -10.02
CA GLU A 395 27.33 -14.77 -11.14
C GLU A 395 26.78 -13.33 -11.17
N ARG A 396 25.46 -13.16 -11.01
CA ARG A 396 24.76 -11.86 -11.08
C ARG A 396 24.89 -11.01 -9.80
N CYS A 397 25.21 -11.63 -8.67
CA CYS A 397 25.38 -11.03 -7.35
C CYS A 397 26.69 -11.49 -6.69
N PRO A 398 27.87 -11.20 -7.27
CA PRO A 398 29.14 -11.78 -6.84
C PRO A 398 29.66 -11.27 -5.48
N HIS A 399 28.98 -10.31 -4.85
CA HIS A 399 29.39 -9.75 -3.57
C HIS A 399 28.77 -10.54 -2.40
N PRO A 400 29.58 -11.10 -1.47
CA PRO A 400 29.08 -12.02 -0.45
C PRO A 400 28.08 -11.37 0.53
N VAL A 401 28.15 -10.05 0.73
CA VAL A 401 27.19 -9.30 1.56
C VAL A 401 25.75 -9.44 1.04
N THR A 402 25.53 -9.59 -0.28
CA THR A 402 24.18 -9.77 -0.83
C THR A 402 23.54 -11.05 -0.30
N LEU A 403 24.27 -12.17 -0.31
CA LEU A 403 23.79 -13.43 0.21
C LEU A 403 23.63 -13.41 1.74
N ALA A 404 24.65 -12.92 2.46
CA ALA A 404 24.58 -12.81 3.92
C ALA A 404 23.38 -11.95 4.38
N GLY A 405 23.15 -10.81 3.71
CA GLY A 405 21.99 -9.96 3.97
C GLY A 405 20.66 -10.66 3.70
N MET A 406 20.53 -11.41 2.59
CA MET A 406 19.32 -12.19 2.30
C MET A 406 19.05 -13.27 3.36
N LEU A 407 20.09 -13.99 3.83
CA LEU A 407 19.96 -15.01 4.88
C LEU A 407 19.45 -14.40 6.19
N GLU A 408 20.00 -13.27 6.63
CA GLU A 408 19.56 -12.58 7.86
C GLU A 408 18.17 -11.92 7.71
N MET A 409 17.83 -11.36 6.54
CA MET A 409 16.50 -10.82 6.27
C MET A 409 15.40 -11.90 6.32
N GLY A 410 15.73 -13.13 5.94
CA GLY A 410 14.83 -14.28 5.99
C GLY A 410 14.44 -14.73 7.40
N VAL A 411 15.23 -14.40 8.43
CA VAL A 411 14.99 -14.79 9.84
C VAL A 411 14.38 -13.67 10.70
N SER A 412 13.69 -12.72 10.08
CA SER A 412 12.98 -11.64 10.78
C SER A 412 11.97 -12.15 11.83
N TYR A 413 11.86 -11.42 12.93
CA TYR A 413 11.12 -11.81 14.15
C TYR A 413 10.47 -10.58 14.78
N LEU A 414 9.19 -10.67 15.15
CA LEU A 414 8.45 -9.58 15.79
C LEU A 414 7.86 -10.06 17.12
N PRO A 415 8.44 -9.70 18.28
CA PRO A 415 7.89 -10.10 19.57
C PRO A 415 6.58 -9.35 19.84
N VAL A 416 5.60 -10.05 20.41
CA VAL A 416 4.30 -9.51 20.82
C VAL A 416 3.91 -10.06 22.19
N ASN A 417 2.94 -9.41 22.83
CA ASN A 417 2.38 -9.85 24.11
C ASN A 417 0.84 -9.71 24.10
N GLN A 418 0.18 -9.86 25.26
CA GLN A 418 -1.28 -9.77 25.40
C GLN A 418 -1.88 -8.45 24.86
N ASN A 419 -1.08 -7.39 24.69
CA ASN A 419 -1.54 -6.15 24.07
C ASN A 419 -1.95 -6.33 22.60
N TRP A 420 -1.47 -7.36 21.88
CA TRP A 420 -1.86 -7.63 20.49
C TRP A 420 -3.35 -7.98 20.36
N ASP A 421 -3.83 -8.95 21.14
CA ASP A 421 -5.24 -9.36 21.13
C ASP A 421 -6.13 -8.22 21.64
N ARG A 422 -5.68 -7.48 22.67
CA ARG A 422 -6.38 -6.29 23.17
C ARG A 422 -6.52 -5.24 22.06
N TYR A 423 -5.44 -4.91 21.36
CA TYR A 423 -5.43 -3.96 20.24
C TYR A 423 -6.34 -4.39 19.09
N LEU A 424 -6.35 -5.68 18.72
CA LEU A 424 -7.27 -6.20 17.71
C LEU A 424 -8.74 -5.99 18.11
N VAL A 425 -9.08 -6.30 19.36
CA VAL A 425 -10.45 -6.14 19.89
C VAL A 425 -10.82 -4.66 20.00
N GLU A 426 -10.00 -3.83 20.65
CA GLU A 426 -10.26 -2.40 20.85
C GLU A 426 -10.39 -1.66 19.51
N ALA A 427 -9.44 -1.84 18.58
CA ALA A 427 -9.50 -1.18 17.27
C ALA A 427 -10.71 -1.64 16.45
N GLN A 428 -11.09 -2.92 16.51
CA GLN A 428 -12.28 -3.43 15.83
C GLN A 428 -13.59 -2.91 16.48
N THR A 429 -13.68 -2.88 17.81
CA THR A 429 -14.84 -2.34 18.54
C THR A 429 -15.00 -0.85 18.28
N THR A 430 -13.94 -0.05 18.40
CA THR A 430 -13.97 1.39 18.09
C THR A 430 -14.35 1.63 16.62
N TYR A 431 -13.82 0.82 15.69
CA TYR A 431 -14.23 0.88 14.28
C TYR A 431 -15.74 0.63 14.10
N GLU A 432 -16.30 -0.40 14.74
CA GLU A 432 -17.72 -0.71 14.65
C GLU A 432 -18.61 0.35 15.30
N GLU A 433 -18.20 0.91 16.43
CA GLU A 433 -18.89 2.02 17.11
C GLU A 433 -18.93 3.26 16.23
N LEU A 434 -17.78 3.67 15.68
CA LEU A 434 -17.68 4.77 14.72
C LEU A 434 -18.51 4.48 13.46
N GLN A 435 -18.55 3.24 12.96
CA GLN A 435 -19.43 2.89 11.85
C GLN A 435 -20.91 3.01 12.22
N LYS A 436 -21.32 2.61 13.43
CA LYS A 436 -22.70 2.78 13.93
C LYS A 436 -23.05 4.27 14.09
N GLU A 437 -22.14 5.09 14.64
CA GLU A 437 -22.30 6.53 14.79
C GLU A 437 -22.46 7.22 13.42
N MET A 438 -21.53 6.98 12.49
CA MET A 438 -21.59 7.51 11.13
C MET A 438 -22.87 7.08 10.42
N LYS A 439 -23.28 5.82 10.57
CA LYS A 439 -24.52 5.31 9.97
C LYS A 439 -25.74 6.01 10.55
N LYS A 440 -25.77 6.29 11.86
CA LYS A 440 -26.82 7.11 12.49
C LYS A 440 -26.82 8.54 11.93
N SER A 441 -25.68 9.23 11.90
CA SER A 441 -25.57 10.58 11.32
C SER A 441 -26.06 10.65 9.86
N LEU A 442 -25.81 9.60 9.07
CA LEU A 442 -26.32 9.46 7.71
C LEU A 442 -27.83 9.20 7.67
N MET A 443 -28.39 8.42 8.62
CA MET A 443 -29.84 8.25 8.73
C MET A 443 -30.54 9.55 9.10
N ASP A 444 -29.98 10.32 10.04
CA ASP A 444 -30.52 11.61 10.47
C ASP A 444 -30.55 12.60 9.28
N LEU A 445 -29.46 12.72 8.51
CA LEU A 445 -29.43 13.51 7.27
C LEU A 445 -30.46 13.06 6.22
N ALA A 446 -30.72 11.76 6.11
CA ALA A 446 -31.74 11.23 5.19
C ALA A 446 -33.18 11.52 5.69
N ASN A 447 -33.40 11.50 7.01
CA ASN A 447 -34.68 11.87 7.63
C ASN A 447 -34.96 13.37 7.44
N ASP A 448 -33.98 14.23 7.72
CA ASP A 448 -34.08 15.68 7.56
C ASP A 448 -34.31 16.07 6.10
N ALA A 449 -33.58 15.44 5.16
CA ALA A 449 -33.83 15.62 3.74
C ALA A 449 -35.27 15.20 3.35
N CYS A 450 -35.81 14.13 3.92
CA CYS A 450 -37.18 13.69 3.65
C CYS A 450 -38.25 14.73 4.08
N GLN A 451 -37.97 15.61 5.04
CA GLN A 451 -38.88 16.69 5.43
C GLN A 451 -39.05 17.77 4.33
N LEU A 452 -38.10 17.87 3.39
CA LEU A 452 -38.15 18.84 2.27
C LEU A 452 -39.26 18.54 1.24
N VAL A 453 -39.95 17.40 1.34
CA VAL A 453 -41.22 17.14 0.63
C VAL A 453 -42.26 18.21 0.98
N SER A 454 -42.29 18.64 2.25
CA SER A 454 -43.22 19.68 2.71
C SER A 454 -42.89 21.02 2.05
N GLY A 455 -43.85 21.55 1.28
CA GLY A 455 -43.68 22.80 0.52
C GLY A 455 -42.70 22.70 -0.65
N GLU A 456 -42.41 21.49 -1.16
CA GLU A 456 -41.53 21.25 -2.32
C GLU A 456 -40.12 21.86 -2.26
N ARG A 457 -39.64 22.18 -1.05
CA ARG A 457 -38.37 22.90 -0.77
C ARG A 457 -37.12 22.19 -1.30
N TYR A 458 -37.24 20.92 -1.71
CA TYR A 458 -36.18 20.19 -2.39
C TYR A 458 -35.84 20.76 -3.78
N LYS A 459 -36.79 21.44 -4.46
CA LYS A 459 -36.57 22.04 -5.80
C LYS A 459 -35.50 23.14 -5.76
N ASP A 460 -35.45 23.91 -4.67
CA ASP A 460 -34.46 24.97 -4.45
C ASP A 460 -33.12 24.46 -3.89
N ASN A 461 -33.03 23.18 -3.50
CA ASN A 461 -31.84 22.64 -2.86
C ASN A 461 -30.76 22.25 -3.89
N PRO A 462 -29.53 22.82 -3.86
CA PRO A 462 -28.48 22.56 -4.84
C PRO A 462 -28.05 21.10 -5.08
N TRP A 463 -28.25 20.20 -4.11
CA TRP A 463 -27.79 18.81 -4.18
C TRP A 463 -28.90 17.78 -4.38
N LEU A 464 -30.13 18.12 -4.00
CA LEU A 464 -31.23 17.16 -3.86
C LEU A 464 -32.35 17.33 -4.89
N TRP A 465 -32.35 18.41 -5.68
CA TRP A 465 -33.37 18.73 -6.69
C TRP A 465 -33.56 17.64 -7.76
N ASP A 466 -32.52 16.86 -8.07
CA ASP A 466 -32.49 15.83 -9.11
C ASP A 466 -32.73 14.40 -8.60
N LEU A 467 -33.25 14.24 -7.39
CA LEU A 467 -33.61 12.93 -6.81
C LEU A 467 -35.07 12.51 -7.12
N GLU A 468 -35.36 11.22 -6.97
CA GLU A 468 -36.71 10.65 -7.18
C GLU A 468 -37.67 11.01 -6.03
N TRP A 469 -38.30 12.18 -6.11
CA TRP A 469 -39.24 12.69 -5.08
C TRP A 469 -40.66 12.12 -5.16
N ASP A 470 -40.99 11.34 -6.18
CA ASP A 470 -42.32 10.78 -6.41
C ASP A 470 -42.87 10.00 -5.19
N LEU A 471 -44.03 10.45 -4.70
CA LEU A 471 -44.74 9.82 -3.59
C LEU A 471 -45.59 8.65 -4.09
N GLN A 472 -45.61 7.56 -3.33
CA GLN A 472 -46.46 6.42 -3.67
C GLN A 472 -47.90 6.63 -3.18
N GLU A 473 -48.83 6.73 -4.14
CA GLU A 473 -50.27 6.77 -3.87
C GLU A 473 -50.79 5.51 -3.14
N PHE A 474 -51.73 5.72 -2.23
CA PHE A 474 -52.40 4.65 -1.48
C PHE A 474 -53.36 3.85 -2.37
N LYS A 475 -53.09 2.56 -2.55
CA LYS A 475 -53.96 1.65 -3.32
C LYS A 475 -54.96 0.97 -2.39
N LEU A 476 -56.04 1.71 -2.08
CA LEU A 476 -57.18 1.24 -1.28
C LEU A 476 -57.85 -0.02 -1.88
N LYS A 477 -58.55 -0.79 -1.04
CA LYS A 477 -59.40 -1.90 -1.51
C LYS A 477 -60.58 -1.35 -2.30
N LYS A 478 -60.61 -1.57 -3.61
CA LYS A 478 -61.78 -1.22 -4.45
C LYS A 478 -63.05 -1.84 -3.86
N LYS A 479 -64.04 -1.00 -3.53
CA LYS A 479 -65.40 -1.42 -3.18
C LYS A 479 -65.89 -2.37 -4.28
N LYS A 480 -66.42 -3.54 -3.93
CA LYS A 480 -66.99 -4.49 -4.93
C LYS A 480 -68.28 -3.89 -5.51
N ILE A 481 -68.14 -3.05 -6.54
CA ILE A 481 -69.28 -2.61 -7.35
C ILE A 481 -69.83 -3.86 -8.03
N ARG A 482 -71.01 -4.31 -7.59
CA ARG A 482 -71.80 -5.32 -8.31
C ARG A 482 -72.12 -4.74 -9.68
N LYS A 483 -71.61 -5.38 -10.75
CA LYS A 483 -71.86 -4.94 -12.13
C LYS A 483 -73.37 -4.84 -12.39
N LYS A 484 -73.84 -3.66 -12.74
CA LYS A 484 -75.00 -3.49 -13.61
C LYS A 484 -74.74 -2.31 -14.55
N ASP A 485 -74.55 -2.68 -15.81
CA ASP A 485 -74.60 -1.95 -17.08
C ASP A 485 -74.00 -0.54 -17.27
N GLN A 486 -73.46 -0.42 -18.48
CA GLN A 486 -72.77 0.72 -19.09
C GLN A 486 -73.65 1.99 -19.06
N SER A 487 -73.13 3.21 -18.85
CA SER A 487 -72.38 3.92 -19.90
C SER A 487 -71.99 5.36 -19.49
N ILE A 488 -70.89 5.85 -20.07
CA ILE A 488 -70.63 7.26 -20.53
C ILE A 488 -70.61 8.41 -19.48
N SER A 489 -69.41 9.01 -19.31
CA SER A 489 -69.08 10.48 -19.33
C SER A 489 -69.76 11.44 -18.32
N CYS A 490 -69.16 12.49 -17.72
CA CYS A 490 -67.80 13.06 -17.69
C CYS A 490 -67.72 14.14 -16.56
N ARG A 491 -66.50 14.67 -16.30
CA ARG A 491 -66.20 16.03 -15.74
C ARG A 491 -66.66 16.32 -14.28
N SER A 492 -65.72 16.51 -13.34
CA SER A 492 -65.12 17.81 -12.88
C SER A 492 -65.99 18.51 -11.82
N SER A 493 -65.52 19.28 -10.83
CA SER A 493 -64.18 19.85 -10.51
C SER A 493 -64.18 20.38 -9.05
N THR A 494 -63.00 20.83 -8.54
CA THR A 494 -62.79 21.91 -7.53
C THR A 494 -63.44 21.80 -6.14
N GLU A 495 -62.63 21.66 -5.06
CA GLU A 495 -62.31 22.73 -4.06
C GLU A 495 -63.25 22.70 -2.83
N ALA A 496 -62.92 23.17 -1.63
CA ALA A 496 -61.64 23.32 -0.89
C ALA A 496 -61.96 23.63 0.60
N GLU A 497 -60.97 23.54 1.50
CA GLU A 497 -60.95 24.16 2.86
C GLU A 497 -62.02 23.71 3.90
N LYS A 498 -61.90 23.92 5.23
CA LYS A 498 -60.79 24.10 6.22
C LYS A 498 -61.40 23.97 7.63
N SER A 499 -60.59 23.63 8.66
CA SER A 499 -60.81 23.87 10.12
C SER A 499 -62.11 23.28 10.75
N SER A 500 -62.18 22.89 12.03
CA SER A 500 -61.20 22.58 13.08
C SER A 500 -61.90 21.61 14.08
N GLU A 501 -61.43 21.21 15.27
CA GLU A 501 -60.33 21.61 16.17
C GLU A 501 -59.81 20.32 16.88
N MET A 502 -59.29 20.43 18.11
CA MET A 502 -59.00 19.28 18.99
C MET A 502 -59.34 19.61 20.45
N GLU A 503 -59.93 18.65 21.17
CA GLU A 503 -59.80 18.32 22.61
C GLU A 503 -60.93 17.32 22.98
N GLY A 504 -60.77 16.25 23.76
CA GLY A 504 -59.58 15.63 24.36
C GLY A 504 -59.91 15.06 25.75
N GLN A 505 -60.03 13.73 25.93
CA GLN A 505 -60.03 13.11 27.27
C GLN A 505 -59.84 11.57 27.32
N LYS A 506 -59.35 11.15 28.49
CA LYS A 506 -58.72 9.88 28.90
C LYS A 506 -59.58 8.60 28.83
N ASP A 507 -58.89 7.47 28.69
CA ASP A 507 -59.43 6.10 28.81
C ASP A 507 -59.96 5.77 30.23
N PRO A 508 -61.07 5.02 30.34
CA PRO A 508 -61.44 4.22 31.50
C PRO A 508 -61.11 2.71 31.32
N HIS A 509 -60.97 2.00 32.45
CA HIS A 509 -60.67 0.57 32.54
C HIS A 509 -61.77 -0.35 31.95
N PRO A 510 -61.46 -1.62 31.59
CA PRO A 510 -62.43 -2.54 31.01
C PRO A 510 -63.57 -2.89 32.00
N PRO A 511 -64.84 -2.93 31.54
CA PRO A 511 -65.99 -3.29 32.36
C PRO A 511 -66.14 -4.81 32.55
N SER A 512 -67.04 -5.23 33.46
CA SER A 512 -67.24 -6.63 33.85
C SER A 512 -68.23 -7.40 32.96
N GLU A 513 -68.25 -8.72 33.11
CA GLU A 513 -68.92 -9.71 32.24
C GLU A 513 -70.44 -9.48 32.00
N GLU A 514 -71.14 -8.72 32.85
CA GLU A 514 -72.55 -8.37 32.62
C GLU A 514 -72.74 -7.18 31.66
N GLU A 515 -71.79 -6.24 31.63
CA GLU A 515 -71.77 -5.20 30.59
C GLU A 515 -71.37 -5.76 29.23
N GLU A 516 -70.62 -6.87 29.17
CA GLU A 516 -70.24 -7.52 27.90
C GLU A 516 -71.46 -7.96 27.07
N LEU A 517 -72.61 -8.31 27.65
CA LEU A 517 -73.80 -8.75 26.90
C LEU A 517 -74.61 -7.63 26.25
N GLN A 518 -74.67 -6.43 26.87
CA GLN A 518 -75.24 -5.25 26.22
C GLN A 518 -74.23 -4.58 25.30
N ASN A 519 -72.96 -4.56 25.71
CA ASN A 519 -71.86 -4.23 24.82
C ASN A 519 -71.78 -5.21 23.65
N ASP A 520 -72.21 -6.47 23.71
CA ASP A 520 -72.12 -7.38 22.56
C ASP A 520 -72.95 -6.85 21.37
N SER A 521 -74.10 -6.21 21.64
CA SER A 521 -74.86 -5.47 20.62
C SER A 521 -74.09 -4.25 20.12
N ALA A 522 -73.62 -3.39 21.01
CA ALA A 522 -72.94 -2.15 20.66
C ALA A 522 -71.58 -2.39 19.96
N ILE A 523 -70.81 -3.37 20.44
CA ILE A 523 -69.57 -3.90 19.87
C ILE A 523 -69.87 -4.54 18.52
N ARG A 524 -70.92 -5.34 18.34
CA ARG A 524 -71.28 -5.86 17.01
C ARG A 524 -71.61 -4.73 16.04
N THR A 525 -72.41 -3.74 16.44
CA THR A 525 -72.66 -2.54 15.60
C THR A 525 -71.38 -1.77 15.30
N ARG A 526 -70.53 -1.51 16.31
CA ARG A 526 -69.20 -0.86 16.15
C ARG A 526 -68.26 -1.70 15.28
N MET A 527 -68.35 -3.03 15.34
CA MET A 527 -67.59 -3.98 14.54
C MET A 527 -68.13 -4.07 13.12
N GLU A 528 -69.44 -3.90 12.89
CA GLU A 528 -70.08 -3.68 11.59
C GLU A 528 -69.59 -2.35 10.98
N GLU A 529 -69.62 -1.24 11.72
CA GLU A 529 -69.04 0.05 11.31
C GLU A 529 -67.55 -0.09 10.97
N LEU A 530 -66.77 -0.77 11.81
CA LEU A 530 -65.37 -1.08 11.53
C LEU A 530 -65.20 -2.01 10.31
N LYS A 531 -66.07 -3.01 10.11
CA LYS A 531 -66.10 -3.84 8.88
C LYS A 531 -66.41 -3.00 7.64
N GLU A 532 -67.18 -1.93 7.72
CA GLU A 532 -67.34 -0.98 6.61
C GLU A 532 -66.05 -0.19 6.34
N THR A 533 -65.32 0.23 7.39
CA THR A 533 -64.00 0.87 7.24
C THR A 533 -62.91 -0.07 6.68
N VAL A 534 -63.13 -1.39 6.59
CA VAL A 534 -62.21 -2.32 5.90
C VAL A 534 -62.01 -1.96 4.43
N ALA A 535 -62.94 -1.22 3.80
CA ALA A 535 -62.76 -0.66 2.46
C ALA A 535 -61.66 0.43 2.39
N LEU A 536 -61.42 1.14 3.50
CA LEU A 536 -60.37 2.15 3.66
C LEU A 536 -58.99 1.52 3.97
N LEU A 537 -58.92 0.21 4.23
CA LEU A 537 -57.64 -0.47 4.40
C LEU A 537 -56.93 -0.67 3.04
N PRO A 538 -55.58 -0.53 3.00
CA PRO A 538 -54.81 -0.81 1.79
C PRO A 538 -55.05 -2.22 1.23
N LYS A 539 -55.06 -2.36 -0.10
CA LYS A 539 -55.25 -3.65 -0.78
C LYS A 539 -54.07 -4.62 -0.55
N ARG A 540 -52.89 -4.07 -0.31
CA ARG A 540 -51.64 -4.76 0.08
C ARG A 540 -50.89 -3.79 0.98
N THR A 541 -50.12 -4.29 1.95
CA THR A 541 -49.19 -3.46 2.72
C THR A 541 -48.19 -2.81 1.76
N GLN A 542 -48.28 -1.48 1.62
CA GLN A 542 -47.35 -0.69 0.82
C GLN A 542 -46.15 -0.34 1.70
N HIS A 543 -44.94 -0.33 1.12
CA HIS A 543 -43.72 -0.04 1.85
C HIS A 543 -43.54 1.47 1.97
N LEU A 544 -43.69 1.99 3.18
CA LEU A 544 -43.55 3.42 3.54
C LEU A 544 -44.28 4.37 2.56
N PRO A 545 -45.62 4.26 2.40
CA PRO A 545 -46.38 5.20 1.59
C PRO A 545 -46.22 6.63 2.11
N GLY A 546 -46.35 7.62 1.23
CA GLY A 546 -46.07 9.03 1.54
C GLY A 546 -44.59 9.41 1.62
N HIS A 547 -43.64 8.48 1.43
CA HIS A 547 -42.20 8.81 1.37
C HIS A 547 -41.66 8.78 -0.08
N PRO A 548 -40.61 9.58 -0.39
CA PRO A 548 -39.95 9.61 -1.70
C PRO A 548 -39.44 8.26 -2.19
N GLY A 549 -39.32 8.09 -3.51
CA GLY A 549 -38.75 6.90 -4.14
C GLY A 549 -37.33 6.60 -3.68
N TRP A 550 -36.48 7.63 -3.58
CA TRP A 550 -35.09 7.47 -3.11
C TRP A 550 -35.01 7.04 -1.63
N TYR A 551 -35.85 7.61 -0.76
CA TYR A 551 -35.84 7.33 0.68
C TYR A 551 -36.35 5.91 0.97
N ARG A 552 -37.40 5.46 0.26
CA ARG A 552 -37.91 4.08 0.35
C ARG A 552 -36.85 3.04 -0.01
N LYS A 553 -35.95 3.32 -0.95
CA LYS A 553 -34.82 2.43 -1.30
C LYS A 553 -33.77 2.31 -0.17
N LEU A 554 -33.73 3.23 0.78
CA LEU A 554 -32.84 3.20 1.95
C LEU A 554 -33.40 2.44 3.16
N CYS A 555 -34.70 2.13 3.16
CA CYS A 555 -35.36 1.46 4.28
C CYS A 555 -35.53 -0.05 3.99
N PRO A 556 -35.21 -0.97 4.91
CA PRO A 556 -35.54 -2.37 4.75
C PRO A 556 -37.06 -2.58 4.60
N ARG A 557 -37.47 -3.69 3.97
CA ARG A 557 -38.89 -4.05 3.87
C ARG A 557 -39.37 -4.62 5.21
N LEU A 558 -40.63 -4.42 5.54
CA LEU A 558 -41.23 -4.88 6.82
C LEU A 558 -41.15 -6.40 7.04
N ASN A 559 -40.93 -7.17 5.97
CA ASN A 559 -40.83 -8.63 5.98
C ASN A 559 -39.36 -9.12 6.04
N ASP A 560 -38.40 -8.21 6.15
CA ASP A 560 -36.96 -8.52 6.19
C ASP A 560 -36.53 -8.82 7.63
N PRO A 561 -35.80 -9.92 7.92
CA PRO A 561 -35.27 -10.20 9.26
C PRO A 561 -34.36 -9.09 9.81
N SER A 562 -33.76 -8.28 8.92
CA SER A 562 -32.91 -7.13 9.27
C SER A 562 -33.67 -5.81 9.40
N TRP A 563 -35.01 -5.84 9.49
CA TRP A 563 -35.80 -4.62 9.57
C TRP A 563 -35.51 -3.80 10.83
N VAL A 564 -35.19 -2.52 10.60
CA VAL A 564 -34.98 -1.49 11.63
C VAL A 564 -35.73 -0.23 11.15
N PRO A 565 -36.40 0.53 12.03
CA PRO A 565 -37.02 1.80 11.66
C PRO A 565 -36.04 2.77 11.00
N GLY A 566 -36.49 3.45 9.94
CA GLY A 566 -35.70 4.47 9.22
C GLY A 566 -34.80 3.94 8.10
N PRO A 567 -33.97 4.81 7.50
CA PRO A 567 -33.20 4.55 6.29
C PRO A 567 -31.90 3.76 6.55
N SER A 568 -32.03 2.62 7.22
CA SER A 568 -30.93 1.83 7.77
C SER A 568 -30.08 1.07 6.75
N LEU A 569 -30.37 1.16 5.44
CA LEU A 569 -29.50 0.64 4.37
C LEU A 569 -28.49 1.68 3.86
N ILE A 570 -28.53 2.93 4.35
CA ILE A 570 -27.62 3.99 3.90
C ILE A 570 -26.14 3.67 4.19
N SER A 571 -25.27 3.94 3.21
CA SER A 571 -23.82 3.78 3.33
C SER A 571 -23.06 4.73 2.40
N LEU A 572 -21.78 5.02 2.70
CA LEU A 572 -20.90 5.87 1.89
C LEU A 572 -20.69 5.39 0.44
N GLN A 573 -21.06 4.15 0.11
CA GLN A 573 -20.98 3.62 -1.26
C GLN A 573 -22.16 4.05 -2.14
N MET A 574 -23.26 4.53 -1.54
CA MET A 574 -24.47 4.90 -2.28
C MET A 574 -24.32 6.28 -2.93
N ARG A 575 -24.80 6.42 -4.18
CA ARG A 575 -24.75 7.69 -4.92
C ARG A 575 -25.55 8.84 -4.27
N VAL A 576 -26.52 8.52 -3.42
CA VAL A 576 -27.32 9.53 -2.70
C VAL A 576 -26.54 10.15 -1.52
N THR A 577 -25.56 9.44 -0.95
CA THR A 577 -24.90 9.83 0.30
C THR A 577 -24.05 11.11 0.18
N PRO A 578 -23.23 11.31 -0.87
CA PRO A 578 -22.55 12.60 -1.10
C PRO A 578 -23.50 13.81 -1.23
N LYS A 579 -24.72 13.59 -1.75
CA LYS A 579 -25.74 14.64 -1.89
C LYS A 579 -26.43 14.95 -0.57
N LEU A 580 -26.76 13.93 0.23
CA LEU A 580 -27.32 14.10 1.58
C LEU A 580 -26.33 14.76 2.55
N MET A 581 -25.03 14.49 2.39
CA MET A 581 -23.96 15.21 3.10
C MET A 581 -23.66 16.61 2.52
N MET A 582 -24.38 17.02 1.46
CA MET A 582 -24.23 18.30 0.77
C MET A 582 -22.77 18.61 0.42
N LEU A 583 -22.02 17.63 -0.09
CA LEU A 583 -20.58 17.80 -0.30
C LEU A 583 -20.27 18.96 -1.26
N THR A 584 -19.28 19.77 -0.90
CA THR A 584 -18.73 20.85 -1.73
C THR A 584 -17.30 20.54 -2.15
N TRP A 585 -16.96 20.93 -3.38
CA TRP A 585 -15.60 21.00 -3.90
C TRP A 585 -15.25 22.47 -4.13
N ASP A 586 -14.36 23.02 -3.32
CA ASP A 586 -13.93 24.42 -3.39
C ASP A 586 -15.10 25.43 -3.37
N GLY A 587 -16.17 25.11 -2.63
CA GLY A 587 -17.42 25.87 -2.53
C GLY A 587 -18.52 25.48 -3.53
N PHE A 588 -18.20 24.70 -4.57
CA PHE A 588 -19.17 24.25 -5.58
C PHE A 588 -19.84 22.92 -5.18
N PRO A 589 -21.14 22.73 -5.42
CA PRO A 589 -21.84 21.49 -5.05
C PRO A 589 -21.38 20.30 -5.91
N VAL A 590 -21.11 19.17 -5.25
CA VAL A 590 -20.70 17.91 -5.89
C VAL A 590 -21.91 17.22 -6.52
N HIS A 591 -21.76 16.79 -7.78
CA HIS A 591 -22.79 16.17 -8.60
C HIS A 591 -22.26 14.92 -9.33
N TYR A 592 -23.15 13.98 -9.68
CA TYR A 592 -22.80 12.73 -10.34
C TYR A 592 -23.37 12.68 -11.76
N SER A 593 -22.48 12.60 -12.76
CA SER A 593 -22.83 12.32 -14.15
C SER A 593 -22.69 10.83 -14.46
N GLU A 594 -23.65 10.23 -15.17
CA GLU A 594 -23.57 8.82 -15.57
C GLU A 594 -22.39 8.53 -16.51
N ARG A 595 -22.01 9.50 -17.35
CA ARG A 595 -20.91 9.37 -18.32
C ARG A 595 -19.54 9.63 -17.69
N HIS A 596 -19.43 10.69 -16.90
CA HIS A 596 -18.14 11.21 -16.41
C HIS A 596 -17.86 10.90 -14.93
N GLY A 597 -18.82 10.32 -14.21
CA GLY A 597 -18.73 10.02 -12.78
C GLY A 597 -18.90 11.26 -11.91
N TRP A 598 -18.22 11.29 -10.77
CA TRP A 598 -18.30 12.42 -9.83
C TRP A 598 -17.58 13.68 -10.33
N GLY A 599 -18.25 14.82 -10.18
CA GLY A 599 -17.79 16.16 -10.50
C GLY A 599 -18.45 17.22 -9.61
N TYR A 600 -18.42 18.47 -10.03
CA TYR A 600 -19.03 19.61 -9.34
C TYR A 600 -19.59 20.63 -10.35
N LEU A 601 -20.55 21.43 -9.90
CA LEU A 601 -21.29 22.38 -10.73
C LEU A 601 -20.79 23.81 -10.51
N VAL A 602 -20.33 24.45 -11.59
CA VAL A 602 -19.84 25.84 -11.60
C VAL A 602 -20.92 26.73 -12.25
N PRO A 603 -21.49 27.74 -11.54
CA PRO A 603 -22.61 28.52 -12.03
C PRO A 603 -22.21 29.59 -13.05
N GLY A 604 -23.19 30.19 -13.73
CA GLY A 604 -23.01 31.32 -14.65
C GLY A 604 -23.02 30.96 -16.14
N ARG A 605 -23.34 29.71 -16.49
CA ARG A 605 -23.49 29.29 -17.89
C ARG A 605 -24.75 29.92 -18.49
N ARG A 606 -24.60 30.79 -19.49
CA ARG A 606 -25.73 31.52 -20.10
C ARG A 606 -26.24 30.89 -21.39
N ASP A 607 -25.41 30.13 -22.10
CA ASP A 607 -25.73 29.50 -23.39
C ASP A 607 -26.79 28.38 -23.31
N ASN A 608 -27.05 27.85 -22.11
CA ASN A 608 -28.03 26.77 -21.89
C ASN A 608 -29.25 27.18 -21.04
N LEU A 609 -29.45 28.48 -20.82
CA LEU A 609 -30.68 29.00 -20.26
C LEU A 609 -31.70 29.14 -21.40
N LEU A 610 -32.80 28.38 -21.32
CA LEU A 610 -33.88 28.46 -22.30
C LEU A 610 -34.49 29.87 -22.32
N VAL A 611 -34.30 30.58 -23.44
CA VAL A 611 -34.87 31.92 -23.64
C VAL A 611 -36.35 31.78 -23.96
N GLY A 612 -37.18 31.89 -22.93
CA GLY A 612 -38.63 32.07 -23.05
C GLY A 612 -39.44 30.78 -23.21
N SER A 613 -39.84 30.20 -22.08
CA SER A 613 -41.08 29.42 -21.97
C SER A 613 -41.72 29.66 -20.61
N SER A 614 -43.01 30.00 -20.63
CA SER A 614 -43.86 30.14 -19.44
C SER A 614 -43.92 28.85 -18.61
N GLU A 615 -44.17 29.02 -17.32
CA GLU A 615 -44.34 27.99 -16.29
C GLU A 615 -45.04 26.70 -16.79
N THR A 616 -44.28 25.63 -17.07
CA THR A 616 -44.79 24.24 -17.13
C THR A 616 -43.67 23.21 -16.89
N ASP A 617 -43.73 22.54 -15.73
CA ASP A 617 -43.35 21.14 -15.47
C ASP A 617 -42.06 20.52 -16.04
N VAL A 618 -40.93 21.22 -15.94
CA VAL A 618 -39.63 20.55 -15.74
C VAL A 618 -38.88 21.23 -14.60
N ALA A 619 -38.51 20.47 -13.57
CA ALA A 619 -37.74 20.97 -12.43
C ALA A 619 -36.31 21.36 -12.87
N GLY A 620 -36.14 22.63 -13.22
CA GLY A 620 -34.85 23.20 -13.60
C GLY A 620 -33.87 23.25 -12.43
N CYS A 621 -32.57 23.08 -12.73
CA CYS A 621 -31.51 23.20 -11.73
C CYS A 621 -31.56 24.57 -11.02
N PRO A 622 -31.47 24.64 -9.67
CA PRO A 622 -31.50 25.88 -8.90
C PRO A 622 -30.15 26.63 -8.99
N TYR A 623 -29.74 27.01 -10.20
CA TYR A 623 -28.44 27.64 -10.48
C TYR A 623 -28.20 28.93 -9.67
N ARG A 624 -29.26 29.68 -9.31
CA ARG A 624 -29.18 30.86 -8.43
C ARG A 624 -28.80 30.50 -6.99
N ALA A 625 -29.27 29.36 -6.48
CA ALA A 625 -28.87 28.87 -5.16
C ALA A 625 -27.41 28.39 -5.16
N ILE A 626 -26.96 27.78 -6.26
CA ILE A 626 -25.55 27.41 -6.49
C ILE A 626 -24.66 28.66 -6.52
N GLU A 627 -25.10 29.72 -7.21
CA GLU A 627 -24.40 31.00 -7.26
C GLU A 627 -24.31 31.67 -5.87
N ALA A 628 -25.42 31.72 -5.12
CA ALA A 628 -25.45 32.26 -3.76
C ALA A 628 -24.52 31.48 -2.80
N LEU A 629 -24.49 30.15 -2.89
CA LEU A 629 -23.59 29.30 -2.12
C LEU A 629 -22.12 29.65 -2.37
N TYR A 630 -21.73 29.80 -3.65
CA TYR A 630 -20.36 30.17 -4.00
C TYR A 630 -20.01 31.61 -3.57
N GLN A 631 -20.95 32.55 -3.68
CA GLN A 631 -20.77 33.91 -3.18
C GLN A 631 -20.52 33.95 -1.67
N GLN A 632 -21.23 33.13 -0.89
CA GLN A 632 -21.00 33.00 0.55
C GLN A 632 -19.60 32.43 0.84
N TYR A 633 -19.22 31.35 0.17
CA TYR A 633 -17.88 30.74 0.31
C TYR A 633 -16.73 31.73 0.03
N CYS A 634 -16.89 32.61 -0.97
CA CYS A 634 -15.89 33.65 -1.27
C CYS A 634 -15.78 34.70 -0.15
N ARG A 635 -16.90 35.12 0.45
CA ARG A 635 -16.92 36.04 1.60
C ARG A 635 -16.23 35.42 2.82
N ASP A 636 -16.58 34.18 3.14
CA ASP A 636 -16.05 33.46 4.31
C ASP A 636 -14.53 33.22 4.22
N ARG A 637 -13.96 33.12 3.01
CA ARG A 637 -12.51 33.02 2.77
C ARG A 637 -11.79 34.35 2.52
N GLY A 638 -12.45 35.49 2.73
CA GLY A 638 -11.84 36.82 2.63
C GLY A 638 -11.32 37.17 1.22
N LYS A 639 -11.93 36.61 0.17
CA LYS A 639 -11.58 36.90 -1.22
C LYS A 639 -12.54 37.94 -1.79
N GLU A 640 -12.00 39.06 -2.25
CA GLU A 640 -12.77 40.02 -3.05
C GLU A 640 -13.28 39.37 -4.34
N GLN A 641 -14.47 39.78 -4.78
CA GLN A 641 -15.02 39.35 -6.06
C GLN A 641 -14.18 39.89 -7.21
N PRO A 642 -13.96 39.11 -8.29
CA PRO A 642 -13.82 39.71 -9.60
C PRO A 642 -15.17 40.36 -9.94
N VAL A 643 -15.24 41.70 -9.89
CA VAL A 643 -16.42 42.43 -10.34
C VAL A 643 -16.60 42.15 -11.84
N LEU A 644 -17.80 41.73 -12.23
CA LEU A 644 -18.16 41.54 -13.63
C LEU A 644 -18.33 42.91 -14.31
N VAL A 645 -17.21 43.56 -14.63
CA VAL A 645 -17.17 44.74 -15.50
C VAL A 645 -17.03 44.28 -16.93
N ALA A 646 -17.99 44.67 -17.78
CA ALA A 646 -17.84 44.59 -19.22
C ALA A 646 -17.38 45.96 -19.73
N GLU A 647 -16.27 46.02 -20.46
CA GLU A 647 -16.14 46.78 -21.71
C GLU A 647 -14.81 46.45 -22.44
N PRO A 648 -14.70 46.68 -23.77
CA PRO A 648 -13.60 46.18 -24.59
C PRO A 648 -12.70 47.28 -25.18
N LEU A 649 -11.39 47.21 -24.94
CA LEU A 649 -10.33 47.93 -25.67
C LEU A 649 -9.03 47.12 -25.56
N LEU A 650 -8.06 47.14 -26.48
CA LEU A 650 -7.91 47.43 -27.92
C LEU A 650 -6.42 47.13 -28.17
N GLU A 651 -6.03 46.53 -29.30
CA GLU A 651 -4.63 46.19 -29.57
C GLU A 651 -3.75 47.43 -29.82
N GLU A 652 -2.61 47.57 -29.14
CA GLU A 652 -1.41 48.17 -29.76
C GLU A 652 -0.07 47.74 -29.11
N PHE A 653 0.77 47.13 -29.94
CA PHE A 653 2.25 47.05 -29.95
C PHE A 653 3.09 47.14 -28.66
N MET A 654 4.01 46.17 -28.49
CA MET A 654 5.46 46.42 -28.58
C MET A 654 6.23 45.12 -28.93
N LEU A 655 7.15 45.20 -29.89
CA LEU A 655 8.04 44.11 -30.31
C LEU A 655 9.33 44.07 -29.48
N THR A 656 9.93 42.89 -29.30
CA THR A 656 11.40 42.66 -29.47
C THR A 656 11.73 41.15 -29.51
N ASP A 657 12.27 40.72 -30.66
CA ASP A 657 13.15 39.57 -30.92
C ASP A 657 13.05 38.27 -30.09
N ASN A 658 12.32 37.28 -30.65
CA ASN A 658 12.28 35.88 -30.19
C ASN A 658 13.10 34.91 -31.08
N THR A 659 14.01 35.42 -31.92
CA THR A 659 14.74 34.66 -32.95
C THR A 659 15.70 33.58 -32.41
N VAL A 660 16.04 33.62 -31.12
CA VAL A 660 16.86 32.59 -30.43
C VAL A 660 15.99 31.42 -29.91
N TRP A 661 14.70 31.63 -29.65
CA TRP A 661 13.82 30.57 -29.15
C TRP A 661 13.20 29.73 -30.27
N GLN A 662 12.90 30.32 -31.44
CA GLN A 662 12.39 29.55 -32.58
C GLN A 662 13.35 28.45 -33.05
N THR A 663 14.67 28.71 -33.05
CA THR A 663 15.68 27.70 -33.42
C THR A 663 15.84 26.58 -32.38
N VAL A 664 15.44 26.80 -31.13
CA VAL A 664 15.36 25.76 -30.09
C VAL A 664 14.05 24.97 -30.21
N GLU A 665 12.96 25.65 -30.60
CA GLU A 665 11.65 25.04 -30.81
C GLU A 665 11.65 24.10 -32.02
N GLU A 666 12.20 24.51 -33.17
CA GLU A 666 12.36 23.67 -34.38
C GLU A 666 13.22 22.42 -34.14
N LEU A 667 14.24 22.50 -33.28
CA LEU A 667 15.04 21.33 -32.88
C LEU A 667 14.32 20.43 -31.87
N SER A 668 13.33 20.94 -31.13
CA SER A 668 12.49 20.12 -30.24
C SER A 668 11.38 19.36 -30.99
N HIS A 669 10.86 19.95 -32.08
CA HIS A 669 9.80 19.36 -32.91
C HIS A 669 10.24 18.09 -33.69
N LEU A 670 11.53 17.74 -33.68
CA LEU A 670 12.02 16.47 -34.23
C LEU A 670 12.08 15.30 -33.23
N GLU A 671 11.76 15.50 -31.94
CA GLU A 671 11.62 14.39 -30.97
C GLU A 671 10.18 14.12 -30.51
N SER A 672 9.20 14.97 -30.83
CA SER A 672 7.83 14.86 -30.30
C SER A 672 6.70 15.07 -31.33
N ASP A 673 6.56 14.19 -32.32
CA ASP A 673 5.31 14.01 -33.06
C ASP A 673 5.10 12.57 -33.55
N ALA A 674 4.33 11.78 -32.78
CA ALA A 674 3.76 10.49 -33.20
C ALA A 674 2.67 9.95 -32.23
N ASP A 675 1.82 10.82 -31.65
CA ASP A 675 0.64 10.40 -30.88
C ASP A 675 -0.66 11.06 -31.41
N PHE A 676 -0.66 11.60 -32.65
CA PHE A 676 -1.77 12.37 -33.24
C PHE A 676 -2.49 11.73 -34.44
N GLU A 677 -2.37 10.42 -34.65
CA GLU A 677 -3.19 9.69 -35.65
C GLU A 677 -3.88 8.45 -35.07
N ASN A 678 -4.93 8.67 -34.27
CA ASN A 678 -6.09 7.79 -34.18
C ASN A 678 -7.35 8.49 -33.59
N GLY A 679 -7.51 9.79 -33.90
CA GLY A 679 -8.69 10.60 -33.55
C GLY A 679 -9.48 11.15 -34.74
N ARG A 680 -8.96 11.04 -35.97
CA ARG A 680 -9.53 11.72 -37.16
C ARG A 680 -10.93 11.25 -37.56
N ALA A 681 -11.34 10.04 -37.20
CA ALA A 681 -12.72 9.56 -37.41
C ALA A 681 -13.75 10.08 -36.37
N THR A 682 -13.34 10.94 -35.44
CA THR A 682 -14.24 11.59 -34.46
C THR A 682 -13.98 13.08 -34.29
N GLN A 683 -12.83 13.60 -34.75
CA GLN A 683 -12.50 15.04 -34.68
C GLN A 683 -13.21 15.92 -35.71
N GLU A 684 -13.73 15.36 -36.82
CA GLU A 684 -14.44 16.14 -37.84
C GLU A 684 -15.85 16.61 -37.40
N GLN A 685 -16.37 16.15 -36.25
CA GLN A 685 -17.61 16.67 -35.65
C GLN A 685 -17.37 17.62 -34.47
N THR A 686 -16.14 17.79 -33.97
CA THR A 686 -15.85 18.63 -32.79
C THR A 686 -15.41 20.05 -33.09
N ASN A 687 -15.06 20.38 -34.34
CA ASN A 687 -14.47 21.69 -34.69
C ASN A 687 -15.49 22.83 -34.96
N ASN A 688 -16.79 22.61 -34.76
CA ASN A 688 -17.85 23.61 -35.01
C ASN A 688 -18.55 24.14 -33.74
N LEU A 689 -18.00 23.87 -32.55
CA LEU A 689 -18.45 24.50 -31.30
C LEU A 689 -17.24 25.07 -30.56
N GLN A 690 -17.09 26.40 -30.58
CA GLN A 690 -16.28 27.08 -29.57
C GLN A 690 -17.06 27.00 -28.24
N LEU A 691 -16.78 25.95 -27.45
CA LEU A 691 -17.47 25.63 -26.20
C LEU A 691 -17.36 26.78 -25.20
N SER A 692 -18.49 27.18 -24.60
CA SER A 692 -18.46 28.15 -23.48
C SER A 692 -17.67 27.59 -22.30
N GLN A 693 -16.77 28.40 -21.74
CA GLN A 693 -15.93 28.07 -20.59
C GLN A 693 -15.95 29.22 -19.58
N PRO A 694 -16.04 28.96 -18.26
CA PRO A 694 -15.96 30.02 -17.26
C PRO A 694 -14.54 30.62 -17.22
N THR A 695 -14.45 31.94 -17.32
CA THR A 695 -13.18 32.68 -17.24
C THR A 695 -12.57 32.66 -15.84
N TYR A 696 -13.40 32.54 -14.80
CA TYR A 696 -13.00 32.64 -13.40
C TYR A 696 -12.65 31.29 -12.73
N HIS A 697 -12.81 30.17 -13.44
CA HIS A 697 -12.64 28.83 -12.87
C HIS A 697 -11.90 27.88 -13.83
N HIS A 698 -10.88 27.20 -13.32
CA HIS A 698 -10.08 26.23 -14.07
C HIS A 698 -10.13 24.86 -13.38
N GLY A 699 -10.32 23.79 -14.16
CA GLY A 699 -10.44 22.42 -13.66
C GLY A 699 -10.52 21.41 -14.79
N ASN A 700 -10.80 20.14 -14.47
CA ASN A 700 -10.96 19.08 -15.48
C ASN A 700 -12.34 19.18 -16.16
N GLY A 701 -12.42 19.98 -17.22
CA GLY A 701 -13.67 20.34 -17.92
C GLY A 701 -13.54 21.72 -18.58
N PRO A 702 -14.66 22.34 -19.02
CA PRO A 702 -16.03 21.90 -18.83
C PRO A 702 -16.47 20.81 -19.82
N TYR A 703 -17.24 19.84 -19.33
CA TYR A 703 -17.84 18.80 -20.17
C TYR A 703 -19.26 19.22 -20.60
N ASN A 704 -19.36 19.94 -21.72
CA ASN A 704 -20.61 20.56 -22.14
C ASN A 704 -21.71 19.58 -22.61
N ASP A 705 -21.40 18.27 -22.73
CA ASP A 705 -22.42 17.23 -22.92
C ASP A 705 -23.27 16.97 -21.66
N VAL A 706 -22.81 17.42 -20.49
CA VAL A 706 -23.60 17.49 -19.26
C VAL A 706 -24.32 18.84 -19.21
N ASN A 707 -25.47 18.92 -19.88
CA ASN A 707 -26.18 20.18 -20.09
C ASN A 707 -27.15 20.54 -18.95
N ILE A 708 -26.60 20.93 -17.78
CA ILE A 708 -27.39 21.37 -16.61
C ILE A 708 -27.66 22.88 -16.71
N PRO A 709 -28.92 23.36 -16.73
CA PRO A 709 -29.24 24.77 -16.90
C PRO A 709 -28.49 25.69 -15.92
N GLY A 710 -27.88 26.76 -16.44
CA GLY A 710 -27.16 27.75 -15.64
C GLY A 710 -25.77 27.33 -15.15
N CYS A 711 -25.35 26.08 -15.37
CA CYS A 711 -24.10 25.53 -14.81
C CYS A 711 -23.21 24.82 -15.85
N TRP A 712 -21.90 24.86 -15.61
CA TRP A 712 -20.91 23.98 -16.23
C TRP A 712 -20.57 22.80 -15.30
N PHE A 713 -20.33 21.62 -15.87
CA PHE A 713 -19.87 20.44 -15.12
C PHE A 713 -18.36 20.26 -15.27
N PHE A 714 -17.67 20.15 -14.13
CA PHE A 714 -16.25 19.81 -14.05
C PHE A 714 -16.07 18.50 -13.29
N LYS A 715 -15.21 17.62 -13.80
CA LYS A 715 -14.97 16.29 -13.24
C LYS A 715 -13.98 16.36 -12.08
N LEU A 716 -14.16 15.53 -11.05
CA LEU A 716 -13.17 15.41 -9.97
C LEU A 716 -11.84 14.82 -10.49
N PRO A 717 -10.68 15.29 -10.00
CA PRO A 717 -9.39 14.76 -10.43
C PRO A 717 -9.20 13.31 -9.99
N HIS A 718 -8.62 12.48 -10.86
CA HIS A 718 -8.33 11.07 -10.58
C HIS A 718 -6.82 10.80 -10.60
N LYS A 719 -6.33 9.97 -9.68
CA LYS A 719 -4.88 9.69 -9.52
C LYS A 719 -4.22 9.09 -10.77
N ASP A 720 -4.96 8.30 -11.55
CA ASP A 720 -4.46 7.66 -12.76
C ASP A 720 -4.62 8.54 -14.02
N GLY A 721 -5.18 9.75 -13.88
CA GLY A 721 -5.33 10.75 -14.93
C GLY A 721 -6.78 11.12 -15.26
N ASN A 722 -6.96 12.26 -15.92
CA ASN A 722 -8.26 12.93 -16.16
C ASN A 722 -9.31 12.07 -16.90
N ASN A 723 -8.86 11.08 -17.68
CA ASN A 723 -9.75 10.18 -18.43
C ASN A 723 -10.46 9.17 -17.52
N CYS A 724 -9.90 8.83 -16.36
CA CYS A 724 -10.50 7.88 -15.42
C CYS A 724 -11.63 8.55 -14.59
N ASN A 725 -12.73 7.83 -14.36
CA ASN A 725 -13.86 8.35 -13.59
C ASN A 725 -13.65 8.12 -12.09
N VAL A 726 -13.92 9.15 -11.28
CA VAL A 726 -13.96 9.00 -9.81
C VAL A 726 -15.20 8.20 -9.44
N GLY A 727 -15.03 7.08 -8.75
CA GLY A 727 -16.12 6.20 -8.30
C GLY A 727 -16.79 6.63 -6.99
N SER A 728 -16.02 7.19 -6.05
CA SER A 728 -16.54 7.72 -4.77
C SER A 728 -15.68 8.90 -4.29
N PRO A 729 -16.29 10.01 -3.82
CA PRO A 729 -15.57 11.13 -3.22
C PRO A 729 -14.99 10.79 -1.84
N PHE A 730 -15.38 9.67 -1.23
CA PHE A 730 -14.87 9.21 0.08
C PHE A 730 -13.65 8.28 -0.03
N ALA A 731 -13.07 8.15 -1.23
CA ALA A 731 -11.90 7.32 -1.47
C ALA A 731 -10.64 7.86 -0.78
N LYS A 732 -9.65 6.98 -0.52
CA LYS A 732 -8.40 7.30 0.19
C LYS A 732 -7.66 8.51 -0.42
N ASP A 733 -7.73 8.66 -1.74
CA ASP A 733 -7.04 9.70 -2.50
C ASP A 733 -7.60 11.12 -2.23
N PHE A 734 -8.82 11.22 -1.69
CA PHE A 734 -9.47 12.49 -1.31
C PHE A 734 -9.30 12.85 0.18
N LEU A 735 -8.71 11.98 1.01
CA LEU A 735 -8.45 12.32 2.42
C LEU A 735 -7.60 13.60 2.59
N PRO A 736 -6.55 13.87 1.78
CA PRO A 736 -5.82 15.14 1.86
C PRO A 736 -6.69 16.34 1.44
N LYS A 737 -7.68 16.13 0.57
CA LYS A 737 -8.63 17.17 0.13
C LYS A 737 -9.70 17.47 1.18
N MET A 738 -9.97 16.52 2.07
CA MET A 738 -10.73 16.74 3.30
C MET A 738 -9.89 17.49 4.35
N GLU A 739 -8.59 17.18 4.44
CA GLU A 739 -7.63 17.84 5.36
C GLU A 739 -7.33 19.30 4.96
N ASP A 740 -7.18 19.61 3.66
CA ASP A 740 -6.94 20.98 3.15
C ASP A 740 -8.21 21.84 2.98
N GLY A 741 -9.38 21.26 3.25
CA GLY A 741 -10.68 21.92 3.12
C GLY A 741 -11.10 22.21 1.68
N THR A 742 -10.56 21.50 0.68
CA THR A 742 -11.08 21.51 -0.70
C THR A 742 -12.42 20.75 -0.78
N LEU A 743 -12.49 19.57 -0.15
CA LEU A 743 -13.68 18.71 -0.10
C LEU A 743 -14.29 18.79 1.30
N GLN A 744 -15.45 19.44 1.42
CA GLN A 744 -16.13 19.66 2.70
C GLN A 744 -17.58 19.14 2.65
N ALA A 745 -18.19 18.93 3.80
CA ALA A 745 -19.63 18.74 3.91
C ALA A 745 -20.33 20.10 3.99
N GLY A 746 -21.56 20.19 3.49
CA GLY A 746 -22.29 21.45 3.39
C GLY A 746 -22.74 22.01 4.75
N PRO A 747 -23.20 23.27 4.80
CA PRO A 747 -23.49 23.99 6.05
C PRO A 747 -24.73 23.49 6.83
N GLY A 748 -25.41 22.46 6.36
CA GLY A 748 -26.68 21.96 6.93
C GLY A 748 -26.52 21.08 8.18
N GLY A 749 -25.72 21.51 9.16
CA GLY A 749 -25.61 20.87 10.48
C GLY A 749 -24.36 19.98 10.70
N ALA A 750 -24.17 19.54 11.94
CA ALA A 750 -22.96 18.84 12.38
C ALA A 750 -22.79 17.41 11.84
N SER A 751 -23.89 16.74 11.48
CA SER A 751 -23.91 15.33 11.05
C SER A 751 -23.09 15.05 9.79
N GLY A 752 -23.08 15.99 8.83
CA GLY A 752 -22.29 15.88 7.59
C GLY A 752 -20.77 15.93 7.86
N PRO A 753 -20.26 17.02 8.47
CA PRO A 753 -18.86 17.12 8.88
C PRO A 753 -18.42 15.95 9.78
N ARG A 754 -19.25 15.52 10.75
CA ARG A 754 -18.94 14.39 11.63
C ARG A 754 -18.84 13.07 10.87
N ALA A 755 -19.75 12.76 9.96
CA ALA A 755 -19.65 11.55 9.12
C ALA A 755 -18.40 11.58 8.21
N LEU A 756 -17.98 12.76 7.75
CA LEU A 756 -16.76 12.96 6.94
C LEU A 756 -15.49 12.73 7.79
N GLU A 757 -15.47 13.25 9.01
CA GLU A 757 -14.43 13.01 10.02
C GLU A 757 -14.33 11.51 10.39
N ILE A 758 -15.45 10.85 10.67
CA ILE A 758 -15.46 9.43 10.99
C ILE A 758 -14.92 8.59 9.82
N ASN A 759 -15.30 8.90 8.58
CA ASN A 759 -14.74 8.23 7.40
C ASN A 759 -13.20 8.36 7.32
N LYS A 760 -12.64 9.49 7.76
CA LYS A 760 -11.19 9.71 7.89
C LYS A 760 -10.59 8.80 8.97
N MET A 761 -11.20 8.79 10.17
CA MET A 761 -10.77 7.97 11.32
C MET A 761 -10.73 6.47 11.01
N VAL A 762 -11.78 5.93 10.38
CA VAL A 762 -11.87 4.49 10.04
C VAL A 762 -11.11 4.12 8.77
N SER A 763 -10.56 5.09 8.03
CA SER A 763 -9.96 4.87 6.71
C SER A 763 -8.74 3.94 6.73
N PHE A 764 -7.97 3.92 7.82
CA PHE A 764 -6.83 3.01 7.99
C PHE A 764 -7.33 1.58 8.24
N TRP A 765 -8.06 1.36 9.34
CA TRP A 765 -8.58 0.05 9.74
C TRP A 765 -9.38 -0.62 8.64
N ARG A 766 -10.29 0.10 7.97
CA ARG A 766 -11.08 -0.43 6.83
C ARG A 766 -10.24 -1.11 5.75
N ASN A 767 -9.04 -0.58 5.49
CA ASN A 767 -8.13 -1.07 4.45
C ASN A 767 -7.04 -2.02 4.97
N ALA A 768 -6.82 -2.09 6.28
CA ALA A 768 -5.71 -2.80 6.91
C ALA A 768 -6.14 -4.00 7.76
N HIS A 769 -7.29 -3.94 8.44
CA HIS A 769 -7.72 -4.94 9.43
C HIS A 769 -7.56 -6.38 8.94
N LYS A 770 -8.04 -6.73 7.72
CA LYS A 770 -7.89 -8.09 7.20
C LYS A 770 -6.45 -8.61 7.14
N ARG A 771 -5.46 -7.75 6.83
CA ARG A 771 -4.03 -8.13 6.81
C ARG A 771 -3.41 -8.18 8.21
N ILE A 772 -3.93 -7.39 9.14
CA ILE A 772 -3.48 -7.32 10.53
C ILE A 772 -4.06 -8.51 11.32
N SER A 773 -5.37 -8.74 11.26
CA SER A 773 -6.06 -9.85 11.91
C SER A 773 -5.72 -11.23 11.32
N SER A 774 -5.15 -11.29 10.11
CA SER A 774 -4.64 -12.54 9.52
C SER A 774 -3.18 -12.85 9.89
N GLN A 775 -2.51 -12.03 10.70
CA GLN A 775 -1.15 -12.34 11.15
C GLN A 775 -1.18 -13.55 12.09
N MET A 776 -0.26 -14.49 11.85
CA MET A 776 -0.14 -15.68 12.67
C MET A 776 0.70 -15.39 13.91
N VAL A 777 0.05 -15.34 15.07
CA VAL A 777 0.68 -15.23 16.39
C VAL A 777 0.84 -16.61 16.98
N VAL A 778 2.03 -16.92 17.49
CA VAL A 778 2.28 -18.12 18.29
C VAL A 778 2.70 -17.69 19.69
N TRP A 779 2.04 -18.28 20.69
CA TRP A 779 2.24 -17.96 22.10
C TRP A 779 3.21 -18.96 22.74
N LEU A 780 4.07 -18.44 23.61
CA LEU A 780 5.12 -19.17 24.31
C LEU A 780 4.69 -19.45 25.75
N GLN A 781 4.77 -20.70 26.18
CA GLN A 781 4.48 -21.09 27.55
C GLN A 781 5.62 -20.72 28.50
N LYS A 782 5.35 -20.68 29.81
CA LYS A 782 6.35 -20.35 30.85
C LYS A 782 7.61 -21.24 30.82
N GLY A 783 7.50 -22.48 30.34
CA GLY A 783 8.66 -23.38 30.17
C GLY A 783 9.53 -23.11 28.92
N GLU A 784 9.02 -22.30 27.99
CA GLU A 784 9.60 -22.03 26.66
C GLU A 784 10.35 -20.68 26.66
N LEU A 785 9.98 -19.78 27.56
CA LEU A 785 10.62 -18.48 27.74
C LEU A 785 12.03 -18.60 28.34
N PRO A 786 13.01 -17.77 27.91
CA PRO A 786 14.31 -17.72 28.53
C PRO A 786 14.24 -17.30 30.01
N ARG A 787 15.13 -17.85 30.84
CA ARG A 787 15.22 -17.50 32.28
C ARG A 787 15.44 -16.00 32.53
N THR A 788 16.03 -15.28 31.58
CA THR A 788 16.20 -13.82 31.62
C THR A 788 14.85 -13.08 31.63
N VAL A 789 13.86 -13.60 30.89
CA VAL A 789 12.50 -13.04 30.85
C VAL A 789 11.77 -13.35 32.14
N ILE A 790 11.67 -14.64 32.50
CA ILE A 790 10.86 -15.14 33.63
C ILE A 790 11.32 -14.56 34.99
N ARG A 791 12.59 -14.17 35.11
CA ARG A 791 13.17 -13.59 36.34
C ARG A 791 13.19 -12.06 36.36
N HIS A 792 12.71 -11.40 35.31
CA HIS A 792 12.66 -9.94 35.26
C HIS A 792 11.58 -9.40 36.21
N SER A 793 11.77 -8.20 36.76
CA SER A 793 10.76 -7.56 37.64
C SER A 793 9.42 -7.35 36.94
N ASP A 794 9.49 -7.08 35.63
CA ASP A 794 8.35 -6.67 34.81
C ASP A 794 7.72 -7.87 34.06
N TYR A 795 8.05 -9.10 34.48
CA TYR A 795 7.42 -10.30 33.95
C TYR A 795 6.08 -10.56 34.65
N ASP A 796 5.03 -10.63 33.85
CA ASP A 796 3.67 -10.90 34.27
C ASP A 796 3.38 -12.39 34.09
N GLU A 797 3.08 -13.12 35.17
CA GLU A 797 2.78 -14.56 35.09
C GLU A 797 1.40 -14.85 34.46
N GLU A 798 0.48 -13.89 34.49
CA GLU A 798 -0.83 -13.98 33.81
C GLU A 798 -0.76 -13.45 32.36
N GLY A 799 0.36 -12.82 32.00
CA GLY A 799 0.61 -12.25 30.67
C GLY A 799 0.93 -13.30 29.60
N CYS A 800 0.40 -13.09 28.40
CA CYS A 800 0.75 -13.88 27.23
C CYS A 800 1.95 -13.25 26.52
N TYR A 801 3.00 -14.04 26.28
CA TYR A 801 4.17 -13.63 25.49
C TYR A 801 4.25 -14.50 24.23
N GLY A 802 4.57 -13.91 23.09
CA GLY A 802 4.56 -14.61 21.81
C GLY A 802 5.34 -13.87 20.74
N ALA A 803 5.23 -14.35 19.50
CA ALA A 803 5.83 -13.69 18.36
C ALA A 803 5.02 -13.88 17.08
N ILE A 804 5.26 -12.98 16.14
CA ILE A 804 4.82 -13.03 14.75
C ILE A 804 6.07 -13.17 13.89
N LEU A 805 6.06 -14.12 12.96
CA LEU A 805 7.09 -14.24 11.92
C LEU A 805 6.55 -13.59 10.65
N PRO A 806 7.02 -12.38 10.28
CA PRO A 806 6.55 -11.72 9.07
C PRO A 806 7.04 -12.49 7.84
N GLN A 807 6.15 -12.69 6.87
CA GLN A 807 6.44 -13.44 5.64
C GLN A 807 7.23 -12.56 4.65
N VAL A 808 8.49 -12.29 4.99
CA VAL A 808 9.38 -11.42 4.22
C VAL A 808 9.99 -12.16 3.04
N VAL A 809 9.56 -11.80 1.83
CA VAL A 809 10.22 -12.19 0.58
C VAL A 809 11.48 -11.32 0.46
N THR A 810 12.66 -11.92 0.65
CA THR A 810 13.93 -11.18 0.83
C THR A 810 14.31 -10.32 -0.37
N ALA A 811 13.98 -10.77 -1.58
CA ALA A 811 14.10 -9.98 -2.81
C ALA A 811 12.79 -10.01 -3.62
N GLY A 812 11.71 -9.44 -3.09
CA GLY A 812 10.39 -9.44 -3.74
C GLY A 812 10.20 -8.45 -4.90
N THR A 813 11.18 -7.60 -5.20
CA THR A 813 11.15 -6.62 -6.32
C THR A 813 12.37 -6.75 -7.23
N ILE A 814 12.28 -6.22 -8.45
CA ILE A 814 13.43 -6.11 -9.38
C ILE A 814 14.58 -5.23 -8.82
N THR A 815 14.27 -4.35 -7.87
CA THR A 815 15.27 -3.56 -7.13
C THR A 815 15.89 -4.33 -5.96
N ARG A 816 15.55 -5.62 -5.82
CA ARG A 816 15.97 -6.54 -4.76
C ARG A 816 15.61 -6.06 -3.35
N ARG A 817 14.62 -5.17 -3.24
CA ARG A 817 14.05 -4.78 -1.94
C ARG A 817 13.14 -5.90 -1.44
N ALA A 818 13.16 -6.12 -0.14
CA ALA A 818 12.23 -7.04 0.51
C ALA A 818 10.77 -6.59 0.32
N VAL A 819 9.87 -7.57 0.29
CA VAL A 819 8.42 -7.34 0.22
C VAL A 819 7.73 -8.15 1.31
N GLU A 820 6.89 -7.48 2.07
CA GLU A 820 5.90 -8.06 2.98
C GLU A 820 4.71 -7.08 3.02
N PRO A 821 3.44 -7.56 2.96
CA PRO A 821 2.29 -6.71 2.70
C PRO A 821 1.72 -5.92 3.91
N THR A 822 2.27 -6.06 5.11
CA THR A 822 1.66 -5.59 6.37
C THR A 822 2.60 -4.68 7.17
N TRP A 823 3.72 -5.23 7.61
CA TRP A 823 4.78 -4.63 8.40
C TRP A 823 5.69 -3.73 7.57
N LEU A 824 6.15 -4.20 6.39
CA LEU A 824 6.96 -3.36 5.48
C LEU A 824 6.13 -2.28 4.76
N THR A 825 4.80 -2.33 4.85
CA THR A 825 3.91 -1.25 4.40
C THR A 825 3.27 -0.44 5.54
N ALA A 826 3.62 -0.75 6.80
CA ALA A 826 3.02 -0.12 7.97
C ALA A 826 3.32 1.39 8.00
N SER A 827 2.25 2.20 7.96
CA SER A 827 2.38 3.65 8.14
C SER A 827 2.78 3.98 9.58
N ASN A 828 3.26 5.21 9.77
CA ASN A 828 3.43 5.74 11.12
C ASN A 828 2.07 6.05 11.74
N ALA A 829 1.99 5.94 13.07
CA ALA A 829 0.77 6.20 13.83
C ALA A 829 0.27 7.63 13.60
N ARG A 830 -1.05 7.80 13.58
CA ARG A 830 -1.72 9.09 13.56
C ARG A 830 -2.86 9.08 14.56
N VAL A 831 -2.88 10.06 15.46
CA VAL A 831 -3.89 10.20 16.54
C VAL A 831 -5.33 10.24 15.99
N ASP A 832 -5.52 10.70 14.75
CA ASP A 832 -6.81 10.79 14.09
C ASP A 832 -7.24 9.52 13.34
N ARG A 833 -6.57 8.36 13.52
CA ARG A 833 -6.86 7.11 12.78
C ARG A 833 -6.76 5.86 13.64
N VAL A 834 -7.88 5.14 13.73
CA VAL A 834 -8.02 3.87 14.47
C VAL A 834 -7.08 2.80 13.90
N GLY A 835 -6.33 2.13 14.78
CA GLY A 835 -5.42 1.03 14.45
C GLY A 835 -4.13 1.46 13.76
N SER A 836 -3.83 2.76 13.68
CA SER A 836 -2.61 3.24 12.99
C SER A 836 -1.32 2.99 13.79
N GLU A 837 -1.47 2.71 15.08
CA GLU A 837 -0.48 2.38 16.09
C GLU A 837 0.10 0.96 16.01
N LEU A 838 -0.24 0.19 14.97
CA LEU A 838 0.24 -1.19 14.71
C LEU A 838 1.70 -1.46 15.10
N LYS A 839 2.63 -0.56 14.76
CA LYS A 839 4.08 -0.73 15.05
C LYS A 839 4.37 -0.81 16.55
N ALA A 840 3.59 -0.16 17.40
CA ALA A 840 3.77 -0.14 18.85
C ALA A 840 3.29 -1.43 19.54
N MET A 841 2.64 -2.35 18.80
CA MET A 841 2.28 -3.68 19.30
C MET A 841 3.43 -4.68 19.21
N VAL A 842 4.49 -4.34 18.46
CA VAL A 842 5.76 -5.07 18.53
C VAL A 842 6.50 -4.59 19.78
N GLN A 843 6.59 -5.46 20.79
CA GLN A 843 7.08 -5.11 22.11
C GLN A 843 8.13 -6.12 22.58
N ALA A 844 9.28 -5.62 23.03
CA ALA A 844 10.32 -6.49 23.57
C ALA A 844 9.80 -7.26 24.79
N PRO A 845 10.15 -8.56 24.94
CA PRO A 845 9.87 -9.29 26.17
C PRO A 845 10.70 -8.70 27.34
N PRO A 846 10.26 -8.84 28.60
CA PRO A 846 11.01 -8.41 29.78
C PRO A 846 12.48 -8.84 29.76
N GLY A 847 13.39 -7.94 30.13
CA GLY A 847 14.84 -8.14 30.05
C GLY A 847 15.46 -7.99 28.65
N TYR A 848 14.67 -7.65 27.63
CA TYR A 848 15.15 -7.33 26.27
C TYR A 848 14.72 -5.91 25.86
N VAL A 849 15.44 -5.33 24.89
CA VAL A 849 15.10 -4.04 24.27
C VAL A 849 15.30 -4.12 22.75
N LEU A 850 14.46 -3.43 21.98
CA LEU A 850 14.65 -3.27 20.53
C LEU A 850 15.54 -2.06 20.29
N VAL A 851 16.71 -2.29 19.68
CA VAL A 851 17.63 -1.23 19.26
C VAL A 851 17.56 -1.10 17.74
N GLY A 852 17.40 0.11 17.24
CA GLY A 852 17.35 0.41 15.81
C GLY A 852 17.67 1.87 15.54
N ALA A 853 18.05 2.16 14.30
CA ALA A 853 18.29 3.50 13.79
C ALA A 853 17.67 3.62 12.40
N ASP A 854 17.15 4.81 12.07
CA ASP A 854 16.70 5.15 10.71
C ASP A 854 17.76 6.07 10.07
N VAL A 855 18.11 5.80 8.82
CA VAL A 855 19.13 6.55 8.09
C VAL A 855 18.43 7.58 7.21
N ASP A 856 18.36 8.81 7.72
CA ASP A 856 17.69 9.92 7.07
C ASP A 856 18.10 10.07 5.60
N SER A 857 17.14 9.86 4.70
CA SER A 857 17.29 10.06 3.26
C SER A 857 18.47 9.30 2.60
N GLN A 858 18.73 8.06 3.05
CA GLN A 858 19.80 7.19 2.49
C GLN A 858 19.87 7.17 0.95
N GLU A 859 18.74 7.15 0.22
CA GLU A 859 18.76 7.15 -1.24
C GLU A 859 19.23 8.48 -1.85
N LEU A 860 18.96 9.61 -1.18
CA LEU A 860 19.48 10.92 -1.58
C LEU A 860 20.99 10.99 -1.34
N TRP A 861 21.46 10.43 -0.21
CA TRP A 861 22.87 10.35 0.14
C TRP A 861 23.68 9.56 -0.90
N ILE A 862 23.19 8.38 -1.30
CA ILE A 862 23.83 7.56 -2.35
C ILE A 862 23.87 8.32 -3.69
N ALA A 863 22.76 8.95 -4.09
CA ALA A 863 22.72 9.75 -5.31
C ALA A 863 23.65 10.98 -5.25
N ALA A 864 23.84 11.56 -4.06
CA ALA A 864 24.71 12.70 -3.82
C ALA A 864 26.18 12.32 -3.96
N VAL A 865 26.61 11.26 -3.27
CA VAL A 865 28.00 10.77 -3.34
C VAL A 865 28.37 10.37 -4.77
N LEU A 866 27.46 9.76 -5.53
CA LEU A 866 27.67 9.45 -6.96
C LEU A 866 27.85 10.73 -7.81
N GLY A 867 27.03 11.76 -7.58
CA GLY A 867 27.15 13.04 -8.27
C GLY A 867 28.46 13.77 -7.93
N ASP A 868 28.82 13.81 -6.65
CA ASP A 868 30.03 14.45 -6.15
C ASP A 868 31.30 13.77 -6.65
N ALA A 869 31.32 12.44 -6.67
CA ALA A 869 32.43 11.63 -7.18
C ALA A 869 32.71 11.90 -8.66
N HIS A 870 31.66 12.05 -9.49
CA HIS A 870 31.80 12.36 -10.91
C HIS A 870 32.10 13.84 -11.21
N PHE A 871 31.71 14.78 -10.35
CA PHE A 871 31.87 16.22 -10.61
C PHE A 871 33.27 16.74 -10.27
N ALA A 872 33.75 16.44 -9.05
CA ALA A 872 35.05 16.95 -8.57
C ALA A 872 35.78 16.00 -7.58
N GLY A 873 35.15 14.88 -7.19
CA GLY A 873 35.75 13.91 -6.26
C GLY A 873 35.76 14.35 -4.78
N ILE A 874 35.09 15.45 -4.44
CA ILE A 874 35.01 16.01 -3.07
C ILE A 874 33.57 15.89 -2.57
N HIS A 875 33.33 15.35 -1.38
CA HIS A 875 31.98 15.30 -0.81
C HIS A 875 31.37 16.70 -0.66
N GLY A 876 30.13 16.86 -1.13
CA GLY A 876 29.39 18.12 -1.16
C GLY A 876 29.89 19.15 -2.17
N CYS A 877 30.66 18.75 -3.20
CA CYS A 877 31.06 19.66 -4.27
C CYS A 877 29.89 20.08 -5.18
N THR A 878 28.88 19.23 -5.34
CA THR A 878 27.66 19.59 -6.04
C THR A 878 26.67 20.27 -5.10
N ALA A 879 25.83 21.14 -5.64
CA ALA A 879 24.74 21.75 -4.87
C ALA A 879 23.78 20.69 -4.29
N PHE A 880 23.62 19.55 -4.96
CA PHE A 880 22.81 18.43 -4.49
C PHE A 880 23.46 17.71 -3.29
N GLY A 881 24.76 17.44 -3.35
CA GLY A 881 25.53 16.90 -2.23
C GLY A 881 25.55 17.83 -1.02
N TRP A 882 25.81 19.12 -1.25
CA TRP A 882 25.82 20.13 -0.19
C TRP A 882 24.45 20.27 0.51
N MET A 883 23.35 20.36 -0.25
CA MET A 883 21.98 20.41 0.31
C MET A 883 21.59 19.15 1.08
N THR A 884 22.29 18.03 0.87
CA THR A 884 22.03 16.74 1.52
C THR A 884 22.92 16.53 2.75
N LEU A 885 24.15 17.07 2.74
CA LEU A 885 25.13 16.95 3.84
C LEU A 885 25.02 18.09 4.87
N GLN A 886 24.74 19.32 4.43
CA GLN A 886 24.73 20.52 5.29
C GLN A 886 23.42 21.32 5.25
N GLY A 887 22.50 20.99 4.34
CA GLY A 887 21.22 21.68 4.21
C GLY A 887 20.34 21.49 5.44
N LYS A 888 19.85 22.60 6.03
CA LYS A 888 18.96 22.58 7.20
C LYS A 888 17.52 22.92 6.80
N LYS A 889 16.57 22.28 7.47
CA LYS A 889 15.14 22.61 7.36
C LYS A 889 14.81 24.00 7.90
N SER A 890 15.49 24.44 8.98
CA SER A 890 15.24 25.73 9.63
C SER A 890 15.64 26.93 8.77
N SER A 891 16.78 26.86 8.07
CA SER A 891 17.24 27.90 7.14
C SER A 891 16.69 27.72 5.71
N GLY A 892 15.84 26.71 5.47
CA GLY A 892 15.31 26.39 4.14
C GLY A 892 16.36 25.98 3.10
N THR A 893 17.57 25.61 3.54
CA THR A 893 18.69 25.22 2.66
C THR A 893 18.71 23.72 2.36
N ASP A 894 17.85 22.91 2.99
CA ASP A 894 17.65 21.50 2.60
C ASP A 894 16.96 21.38 1.24
N LEU A 895 17.29 20.29 0.52
CA LEU A 895 16.79 19.98 -0.82
C LEU A 895 15.28 20.14 -0.96
N HIS A 896 14.51 19.68 0.03
CA HIS A 896 13.05 19.70 -0.03
C HIS A 896 12.49 21.11 0.14
N SER A 897 13.01 21.91 1.07
CA SER A 897 12.56 23.30 1.26
C SER A 897 12.98 24.19 0.08
N LYS A 898 14.18 23.99 -0.47
CA LYS A 898 14.60 24.72 -1.68
C LYS A 898 13.69 24.41 -2.87
N THR A 899 13.39 23.12 -3.11
CA THR A 899 12.46 22.68 -4.16
C THR A 899 11.04 23.22 -3.94
N ALA A 900 10.55 23.19 -2.68
CA ALA A 900 9.26 23.72 -2.29
C ALA A 900 9.14 25.22 -2.59
N SER A 901 10.18 26.00 -2.25
CA SER A 901 10.27 27.43 -2.51
C SER A 901 10.33 27.76 -4.01
N THR A 902 11.08 27.00 -4.81
CA THR A 902 11.18 27.23 -6.27
C THR A 902 9.85 27.01 -6.99
N VAL A 903 9.07 26.01 -6.58
CA VAL A 903 7.82 25.62 -7.26
C VAL A 903 6.56 26.24 -6.63
N GLY A 904 6.67 26.74 -5.39
CA GLY A 904 5.54 27.27 -4.61
C GLY A 904 4.59 26.16 -4.14
N ILE A 905 5.13 25.13 -3.51
CA ILE A 905 4.38 23.96 -2.98
C ILE A 905 4.80 23.66 -1.54
N SER A 906 4.08 22.78 -0.84
CA SER A 906 4.49 22.33 0.50
C SER A 906 5.76 21.47 0.46
N ARG A 907 6.52 21.45 1.56
CA ARG A 907 7.73 20.63 1.70
C ARG A 907 7.46 19.13 1.52
N GLU A 908 6.33 18.64 2.00
CA GLU A 908 5.95 17.23 1.85
C GLU A 908 5.63 16.88 0.38
N HIS A 909 4.96 17.77 -0.36
CA HIS A 909 4.81 17.58 -1.81
C HIS A 909 6.17 17.62 -2.52
N ALA A 910 7.05 18.55 -2.16
CA ALA A 910 8.41 18.64 -2.69
C ALA A 910 9.27 17.40 -2.37
N LYS A 911 9.02 16.70 -1.25
CA LYS A 911 9.63 15.41 -0.95
C LYS A 911 9.23 14.38 -2.01
N VAL A 912 7.93 14.24 -2.32
CA VAL A 912 7.44 13.33 -3.38
C VAL A 912 8.07 13.65 -4.74
N PHE A 913 8.17 14.93 -5.12
CA PHE A 913 8.85 15.32 -6.37
C PHE A 913 10.32 14.93 -6.42
N ASN A 914 11.08 15.20 -5.35
CA ASN A 914 12.52 14.91 -5.33
C ASN A 914 12.79 13.41 -5.46
N TYR A 915 12.08 12.58 -4.70
CA TYR A 915 12.19 11.12 -4.81
C TYR A 915 11.73 10.61 -6.18
N GLY A 916 10.57 11.05 -6.68
CA GLY A 916 10.08 10.67 -8.01
C GLY A 916 11.07 11.02 -9.13
N ARG A 917 11.68 12.21 -9.07
CA ARG A 917 12.69 12.70 -10.03
C ARG A 917 13.95 11.82 -10.05
N ILE A 918 14.38 11.34 -8.88
CA ILE A 918 15.56 10.47 -8.71
C ILE A 918 15.26 9.04 -9.21
N TYR A 919 14.05 8.53 -8.98
CA TYR A 919 13.56 7.28 -9.57
C TYR A 919 13.22 7.39 -11.07
N GLY A 920 13.73 8.40 -11.77
CA GLY A 920 13.62 8.52 -13.22
C GLY A 920 12.33 9.14 -13.75
N ALA A 921 11.44 9.66 -12.89
CA ALA A 921 10.24 10.35 -13.37
C ALA A 921 10.61 11.58 -14.24
N GLY A 922 9.89 11.74 -15.34
CA GLY A 922 10.05 12.84 -16.29
C GLY A 922 9.05 13.97 -16.08
N GLN A 923 9.16 15.01 -16.90
CA GLN A 923 8.30 16.20 -16.86
C GLN A 923 6.79 15.88 -16.87
N PRO A 924 6.25 14.98 -17.72
CA PRO A 924 4.81 14.68 -17.74
C PRO A 924 4.29 13.95 -16.49
N PHE A 925 5.17 13.38 -15.66
CA PHE A 925 4.78 12.89 -14.34
C PHE A 925 4.65 14.04 -13.35
N ALA A 926 5.60 14.98 -13.36
CA ALA A 926 5.58 16.13 -12.46
C ALA A 926 4.39 17.05 -12.74
N GLU A 927 4.05 17.31 -14.01
CA GLU A 927 2.87 18.08 -14.42
C GLU A 927 1.58 17.48 -13.83
N ARG A 928 1.35 16.18 -14.05
CA ARG A 928 0.19 15.46 -13.50
C ARG A 928 0.15 15.52 -11.98
N LEU A 929 1.30 15.34 -11.31
CA LEU A 929 1.38 15.38 -9.86
C LEU A 929 1.14 16.80 -9.29
N LEU A 930 1.61 17.85 -9.96
CA LEU A 930 1.32 19.24 -9.61
C LEU A 930 -0.18 19.53 -9.69
N MET A 931 -0.85 19.09 -10.76
CA MET A 931 -2.29 19.23 -10.94
C MET A 931 -3.12 18.42 -9.93
N GLN A 932 -2.60 17.28 -9.44
CA GLN A 932 -3.24 16.49 -8.38
C GLN A 932 -3.13 17.17 -7.01
N PHE A 933 -1.94 17.67 -6.67
CA PHE A 933 -1.74 18.40 -5.42
C PHE A 933 -2.50 19.73 -5.42
N ASN A 934 -2.48 20.47 -6.52
CA ASN A 934 -3.19 21.73 -6.68
C ASN A 934 -4.03 21.72 -7.97
N HIS A 935 -5.32 21.38 -7.82
CA HIS A 935 -6.30 21.32 -8.91
C HIS A 935 -6.64 22.68 -9.52
N ARG A 936 -6.17 23.78 -8.92
CA ARG A 936 -6.35 25.16 -9.44
C ARG A 936 -5.26 25.56 -10.44
N LEU A 937 -4.19 24.77 -10.60
CA LEU A 937 -3.17 25.01 -11.62
C LEU A 937 -3.69 24.63 -13.01
N THR A 938 -3.51 25.51 -13.99
CA THR A 938 -3.77 25.16 -15.39
C THR A 938 -2.71 24.17 -15.91
N PRO A 939 -2.99 23.37 -16.96
CA PRO A 939 -1.99 22.49 -17.56
C PRO A 939 -0.73 23.24 -18.00
N GLN A 940 -0.88 24.47 -18.52
CA GLN A 940 0.22 25.33 -18.94
C GLN A 940 1.07 25.79 -17.73
N GLN A 941 0.44 26.27 -16.64
CA GLN A 941 1.16 26.62 -15.41
C GLN A 941 1.86 25.41 -14.77
N ALA A 942 1.24 24.22 -14.84
CA ALA A 942 1.86 22.99 -14.37
C ALA A 942 3.08 22.59 -15.22
N LYS A 943 3.01 22.77 -16.55
CA LYS A 943 4.13 22.59 -17.49
C LYS A 943 5.27 23.56 -17.20
N GLU A 944 4.99 24.86 -17.09
CA GLU A 944 5.99 25.89 -16.76
C GLU A 944 6.67 25.62 -15.42
N LYS A 945 5.90 25.33 -14.37
CA LYS A 945 6.44 24.98 -13.05
C LYS A 945 7.26 23.69 -13.06
N ALA A 946 6.85 22.67 -13.82
CA ALA A 946 7.62 21.46 -14.00
C ALA A 946 8.94 21.75 -14.74
N GLN A 947 8.89 22.49 -15.85
CA GLN A 947 10.08 22.90 -16.61
C GLN A 947 11.06 23.69 -15.73
N GLN A 948 10.58 24.68 -14.98
CA GLN A 948 11.39 25.45 -14.03
C GLN A 948 12.05 24.53 -12.98
N MET A 949 11.29 23.60 -12.39
CA MET A 949 11.81 22.63 -11.43
C MET A 949 12.91 21.73 -12.04
N TYR A 950 12.71 21.21 -13.24
CA TYR A 950 13.70 20.34 -13.90
C TYR A 950 14.93 21.14 -14.35
N ALA A 951 14.76 22.32 -14.93
CA ALA A 951 15.87 23.19 -15.33
C ALA A 951 16.77 23.57 -14.12
N ALA A 952 16.16 23.90 -12.98
CA ALA A 952 16.87 24.24 -11.76
C ALA A 952 17.61 23.06 -11.09
N THR A 953 17.30 21.81 -11.44
CA THR A 953 17.77 20.62 -10.68
C THR A 953 18.40 19.49 -11.48
N LYS A 954 18.10 19.33 -12.78
CA LYS A 954 18.81 18.43 -13.70
C LYS A 954 19.73 19.17 -14.69
N GLY A 955 19.64 20.50 -14.77
CA GLY A 955 20.31 21.28 -15.81
C GLY A 955 19.74 21.02 -17.21
N LEU A 956 20.41 21.57 -18.23
CA LEU A 956 20.06 21.36 -19.63
C LEU A 956 20.77 20.10 -20.16
N ARG A 957 20.03 19.27 -20.90
CA ARG A 957 20.56 18.05 -21.54
C ARG A 957 21.45 18.44 -22.72
N GLN A 958 22.75 18.62 -22.47
CA GLN A 958 23.73 18.68 -23.56
C GLN A 958 23.85 17.30 -24.20
N SER A 959 23.61 17.22 -25.50
CA SER A 959 23.78 16.00 -26.29
C SER A 959 25.26 15.68 -26.44
N LEU A 960 25.74 14.68 -25.70
CA LEU A 960 27.10 14.13 -25.75
C LEU A 960 27.36 13.34 -27.05
N LEU A 961 27.18 14.00 -28.21
CA LEU A 961 27.30 13.40 -29.54
C LEU A 961 28.34 14.09 -30.45
N PHE A 962 29.05 15.12 -29.97
CA PHE A 962 29.96 15.93 -30.81
C PHE A 962 31.38 16.20 -30.26
N GLN A 963 31.82 15.54 -29.17
CA GLN A 963 33.18 15.70 -28.64
C GLN A 963 34.15 14.52 -28.86
N ALA A 964 33.70 13.41 -29.46
CA ALA A 964 34.56 12.24 -29.71
C ALA A 964 35.38 12.29 -31.03
N HIS A 965 35.35 13.40 -31.78
CA HIS A 965 35.98 13.53 -33.11
C HIS A 965 36.92 14.74 -33.25
N ARG A 966 37.64 15.10 -32.18
CA ARG A 966 38.92 15.81 -32.33
C ARG A 966 40.06 14.80 -32.16
N GLN A 967 40.66 14.43 -33.29
CA GLN A 967 41.88 13.63 -33.31
C GLN A 967 42.99 14.32 -32.51
N PRO A 968 43.85 13.58 -31.78
CA PRO A 968 45.15 14.07 -31.39
C PRO A 968 46.05 14.08 -32.62
N ALA A 969 46.18 15.23 -33.27
CA ALA A 969 47.23 15.44 -34.25
C ALA A 969 48.57 15.59 -33.52
N SER A 970 49.44 14.59 -33.66
CA SER A 970 50.92 14.70 -33.78
C SER A 970 51.66 15.53 -32.70
N LEU A 971 52.56 14.99 -31.88
CA LEU A 971 53.85 14.40 -32.30
C LEU A 971 54.63 13.80 -31.11
N ASN A 972 55.47 12.80 -31.43
CA ASN A 972 56.60 12.22 -30.69
C ASN A 972 56.30 11.51 -29.35
#